data_AF-A0A6S7CBE9-F1
#
_entry.id   AF-A0A6S7CBE9-F1
#
_cell.length_a   1.000
_cell.length_b   1.000
_cell.length_c   1.000
_cell.angle_alpha   90.00
_cell.angle_beta   90.00
_cell.angle_gamma   90.00
#
_symmetry.space_group_name_H-M   'P 1'
#
loop_
_entity.id
_entity.type
_entity.pdbx_description
1 polymer ?
#
loop_
_entity_poly.entity_id
_entity_poly.type
_entity_poly.pdbx_seq_one_letter_code
_entity_poly.pdbx_strand_id
1 'polypeptide(L)'
;MATLQAINVGKTDNDQAGDPLRVAMQKVNANFADVQSGLAGLWNASTLGATVDLNTLTNPGRYHQGANANALTGSNYPIANAGLLEVAASADGLFVYQEYTQYRSGTYSRRFWRSFYGGIWAAWQELPALSQKGAANGLATLDANGKVPVAQIPSAFAAVLPTTAHDLNDYATPGSFYQSAIAGATAGANYPVANVGFLEVTATGTPVAQVYTTRTNVAAAMQRFWRVRVSATAWSAWKELTDVSTVVSYAGSMAAAQDLNSYTQRGLWAVASSAIAAGGSNFPVGQSGYLLVMSASPQGGASVTSGVCQVYYAGNGNKVYNRSLITGTWSPWVASVDSGQLAAPGGIATLDAAGKVPQAQIPGVNARPLGAADDLDTYATPGDYSQNTNAAAAAGANYPAPLAGLLSVKFGTGSNNAVYQEYTTYTLANPRKFIRNRFQSAGVATWGPWFEQARADQAMTHVYLTAATDANTLVSDNTFYTWGAATPMSAGSNWPPSAAVNVGYMNVYWLSAGIVCQEVSVLFTGQKPRRYVRHGNTTNGGWQPWRAVGSWSNALQMPTADCGDIYVDGAGWHRWNGTAYAKYDPSVAQDLVFDSAAWKVRGAMGFGPNAGGVFQSLSGTGNLNVAPGTAAAGSRVNVWQDSGANASVLSLQCFPSGSYITSGRTGTGAYQPLIFEVIGYDCGRINTAATWVLGAEYSRNYLVRQAINFEGGGSRFGTLYSPQADNTSPIVFTNAAGGLVGTIQTSPSATSYNTTSDYRVKYDIEDMDGAWALRSVLRMRPRTFRMVMDDSAQDGFIAHELQEVAPLAVSGEKDAVMTDVHGAAPRMKLQGVDSSKLVARMVCAMQEMHRRIEELTRQVERLRGGDGESGQPPRQAEEE
;
A
#
# COMPACT_ATOMS: atom_id res chain seq x y z
N MET A 1 -37.90 -31.28 -49.67
CA MET A 1 -36.52 -31.60 -50.09
C MET A 1 -36.43 -31.38 -51.59
N ALA A 2 -35.38 -30.71 -52.08
CA ALA A 2 -35.14 -30.58 -53.51
C ALA A 2 -34.70 -31.94 -54.08
N THR A 3 -35.26 -32.36 -55.21
CA THR A 3 -34.91 -33.61 -55.88
C THR A 3 -33.68 -33.39 -56.74
N LEU A 4 -32.50 -33.82 -56.27
CA LEU A 4 -31.24 -33.60 -56.98
C LEU A 4 -31.06 -34.59 -58.13
N GLN A 5 -30.53 -34.12 -59.25
CA GLN A 5 -30.16 -34.92 -60.40
C GLN A 5 -28.92 -35.77 -60.10
N ALA A 6 -28.93 -37.04 -60.52
CA ALA A 6 -27.79 -37.94 -60.41
C ALA A 6 -26.69 -37.58 -61.43
N ILE A 7 -25.47 -37.38 -60.93
CA ILE A 7 -24.26 -37.16 -61.73
C ILE A 7 -23.50 -38.49 -61.82
N ASN A 8 -23.38 -39.04 -63.02
CA ASN A 8 -22.74 -40.33 -63.21
C ASN A 8 -21.25 -40.11 -63.47
N VAL A 9 -20.40 -40.59 -62.57
CA VAL A 9 -18.94 -40.64 -62.78
C VAL A 9 -18.56 -42.01 -63.34
N GLY A 10 -17.65 -42.04 -64.32
CA GLY A 10 -17.13 -43.28 -64.89
C GLY A 10 -16.49 -44.16 -63.81
N LYS A 11 -16.38 -45.46 -64.07
CA LYS A 11 -15.88 -46.43 -63.09
C LYS A 11 -14.37 -46.64 -63.18
N THR A 12 -13.75 -46.17 -64.26
CA THR A 12 -12.28 -46.21 -64.50
C THR A 12 -11.81 -45.03 -65.37
N ASP A 13 -10.51 -44.73 -65.37
CA ASP A 13 -9.95 -43.62 -66.14
C ASP A 13 -10.21 -43.75 -67.66
N ASN A 14 -10.80 -42.71 -68.25
CA ASN A 14 -11.06 -42.55 -69.68
C ASN A 14 -12.01 -43.59 -70.31
N ASP A 15 -12.87 -44.22 -69.51
CA ASP A 15 -13.84 -45.25 -69.93
C ASP A 15 -15.03 -44.74 -70.77
N GLN A 16 -15.17 -43.41 -70.90
CA GLN A 16 -16.26 -42.71 -71.60
C GLN A 16 -17.68 -43.08 -71.13
N ALA A 17 -17.82 -43.76 -69.98
CA ALA A 17 -19.09 -44.24 -69.46
C ALA A 17 -19.74 -43.29 -68.43
N GLY A 18 -18.98 -42.31 -67.92
CA GLY A 18 -19.50 -41.20 -67.12
C GLY A 18 -20.14 -40.09 -67.97
N ASP A 19 -20.92 -39.22 -67.34
CA ASP A 19 -21.38 -37.99 -67.98
C ASP A 19 -20.16 -37.19 -68.46
N PRO A 20 -20.11 -36.73 -69.73
CA PRO A 20 -19.03 -35.87 -70.20
C PRO A 20 -18.88 -34.67 -69.27
N LEU A 21 -17.66 -34.22 -69.00
CA LEU A 21 -17.37 -33.17 -67.99
C LEU A 21 -18.31 -31.95 -68.09
N ARG A 22 -18.66 -31.53 -69.31
CA ARG A 22 -19.63 -30.44 -69.56
C ARG A 22 -21.03 -30.75 -69.02
N VAL A 23 -21.52 -31.97 -69.23
CA VAL A 23 -22.85 -32.44 -68.80
C VAL A 23 -22.89 -32.66 -67.30
N ALA A 24 -21.83 -33.25 -66.73
CA ALA A 24 -21.68 -33.40 -65.27
C ALA A 24 -21.71 -32.03 -64.57
N MET A 25 -20.95 -31.05 -65.07
CA MET A 25 -20.94 -29.69 -64.51
C MET A 25 -22.26 -28.94 -64.71
N GLN A 26 -23.02 -29.22 -65.77
CA GLN A 26 -24.38 -28.68 -65.93
C GLN A 26 -25.35 -29.23 -64.87
N LYS A 27 -25.30 -30.53 -64.59
CA LYS A 27 -26.08 -31.17 -63.52
C LYS A 27 -25.69 -30.67 -62.13
N VAL A 28 -24.38 -30.45 -61.88
CA VAL A 28 -23.89 -29.81 -60.65
C VAL A 28 -24.50 -28.41 -60.49
N ASN A 29 -24.45 -27.58 -61.53
CA ASN A 29 -25.03 -26.23 -61.48
C ASN A 29 -26.56 -26.26 -61.28
N ALA A 30 -27.27 -27.20 -61.90
CA ALA A 30 -28.70 -27.40 -61.70
C ALA A 30 -29.01 -27.81 -60.24
N ASN A 31 -28.25 -28.75 -59.68
CA ASN A 31 -28.39 -29.16 -58.29
C ASN A 31 -28.08 -28.00 -57.32
N PHE A 32 -27.04 -27.21 -57.58
CA PHE A 32 -26.76 -26.01 -56.78
C PHE A 32 -27.91 -24.99 -56.85
N ALA A 33 -28.50 -24.77 -58.03
CA ALA A 33 -29.65 -23.90 -58.20
C ALA A 33 -30.90 -24.44 -57.46
N ASP A 34 -31.13 -25.75 -57.48
CA ASP A 34 -32.25 -26.39 -56.77
C ASP A 34 -32.08 -26.35 -55.25
N VAL A 35 -30.86 -26.56 -54.74
CA VAL A 35 -30.54 -26.39 -53.31
C VAL A 35 -30.67 -24.92 -52.91
N GLN A 36 -30.17 -23.98 -53.73
CA GLN A 36 -30.29 -22.55 -53.47
C GLN A 36 -31.75 -22.09 -53.48
N SER A 37 -32.57 -22.60 -54.40
CA SER A 37 -34.02 -22.37 -54.46
C SER A 37 -34.74 -22.94 -53.24
N GLY A 38 -34.40 -24.17 -52.82
CA GLY A 38 -34.92 -24.79 -51.61
C GLY A 38 -34.55 -24.02 -50.33
N LEU A 39 -33.31 -23.50 -50.26
CA LEU A 39 -32.86 -22.68 -49.15
C LEU A 39 -33.51 -21.28 -49.17
N ALA A 40 -33.69 -20.67 -50.34
CA ALA A 40 -34.40 -19.39 -50.48
C ALA A 40 -35.87 -19.49 -50.00
N GLY A 41 -36.52 -20.64 -50.21
CA GLY A 41 -37.85 -20.93 -49.69
C GLY A 41 -37.93 -21.04 -48.16
N LEU A 42 -36.82 -21.36 -47.47
CA LEU A 42 -36.72 -21.35 -46.01
C LEU A 42 -36.56 -19.93 -45.42
N TRP A 43 -35.99 -19.00 -46.19
CA TRP A 43 -35.74 -17.63 -45.73
C TRP A 43 -36.88 -16.64 -46.05
N ASN A 44 -37.68 -16.92 -47.09
CA ASN A 44 -38.82 -16.10 -47.49
C ASN A 44 -40.07 -16.45 -46.67
N ALA A 45 -40.77 -15.43 -46.19
CA ALA A 45 -42.04 -15.64 -45.48
C ALA A 45 -43.15 -16.04 -46.47
N SER A 46 -43.79 -17.17 -46.24
CA SER A 46 -44.89 -17.67 -47.08
C SER A 46 -46.17 -16.85 -46.85
N THR A 47 -46.86 -16.44 -47.91
CA THR A 47 -48.09 -15.62 -47.78
C THR A 47 -49.22 -16.44 -47.16
N LEU A 48 -49.84 -15.91 -46.10
CA LEU A 48 -51.06 -16.46 -45.51
C LEU A 48 -52.29 -16.02 -46.31
N GLY A 49 -53.17 -16.98 -46.61
CA GLY A 49 -54.44 -16.72 -47.29
C GLY A 49 -55.47 -15.96 -46.44
N ALA A 50 -56.67 -15.79 -46.98
CA ALA A 50 -57.82 -15.27 -46.21
C ALA A 50 -58.28 -16.31 -45.18
N THR A 51 -58.84 -15.85 -44.05
CA THR A 51 -59.49 -16.70 -43.02
C THR A 51 -58.61 -17.76 -42.34
N VAL A 52 -57.28 -17.66 -42.44
CA VAL A 52 -56.35 -18.61 -41.82
C VAL A 52 -56.51 -18.63 -40.30
N ASP A 53 -56.47 -19.82 -39.71
CA ASP A 53 -56.34 -20.00 -38.26
C ASP A 53 -54.87 -20.20 -37.88
N LEU A 54 -54.29 -19.27 -37.11
CA LEU A 54 -52.89 -19.35 -36.70
C LEU A 54 -52.58 -20.56 -35.79
N ASN A 55 -53.58 -21.14 -35.12
CA ASN A 55 -53.36 -22.36 -34.31
C ASN A 55 -53.01 -23.58 -35.18
N THR A 56 -53.35 -23.55 -36.48
CA THR A 56 -53.03 -24.65 -37.41
C THR A 56 -51.59 -24.59 -37.94
N LEU A 57 -50.89 -23.47 -37.72
CA LEU A 57 -49.52 -23.26 -38.17
C LEU A 57 -48.53 -23.70 -37.10
N THR A 58 -48.33 -25.02 -37.01
CA THR A 58 -47.43 -25.65 -36.02
C THR A 58 -46.07 -26.03 -36.59
N ASN A 59 -45.93 -26.06 -37.91
CA ASN A 59 -44.65 -26.38 -38.56
C ASN A 59 -43.69 -25.19 -38.48
N PRO A 60 -42.38 -25.43 -38.21
CA PRO A 60 -41.39 -24.38 -38.22
C PRO A 60 -41.35 -23.64 -39.56
N GLY A 61 -41.42 -22.32 -39.52
CA GLY A 61 -41.46 -21.51 -40.74
C GLY A 61 -41.77 -20.04 -40.49
N ARG A 62 -41.61 -19.26 -41.55
CA ARG A 62 -41.96 -17.84 -41.60
C ARG A 62 -43.17 -17.67 -42.50
N TYR A 63 -44.16 -16.93 -42.02
CA TYR A 63 -45.40 -16.68 -42.73
C TYR A 63 -45.75 -15.20 -42.67
N HIS A 64 -46.18 -14.63 -43.79
CA HIS A 64 -46.52 -13.22 -43.88
C HIS A 64 -48.01 -13.06 -44.21
N GLN A 65 -48.76 -12.37 -43.36
CA GLN A 65 -50.11 -11.95 -43.68
C GLN A 65 -50.05 -10.57 -44.33
N GLY A 66 -50.35 -10.49 -45.62
CA GLY A 66 -50.19 -9.27 -46.43
C GLY A 66 -51.33 -8.25 -46.31
N ALA A 67 -52.47 -8.60 -45.69
CA ALA A 67 -53.62 -7.70 -45.61
C ALA A 67 -54.27 -7.70 -44.22
N ASN A 68 -54.57 -6.49 -43.70
CA ASN A 68 -55.31 -6.32 -42.44
C ASN A 68 -56.67 -7.02 -42.48
N ALA A 69 -57.37 -7.00 -43.63
CA ALA A 69 -58.66 -7.65 -43.80
C ALA A 69 -58.60 -9.17 -43.57
N ASN A 70 -57.49 -9.81 -43.95
CA ASN A 70 -57.28 -11.24 -43.76
C ASN A 70 -56.86 -11.58 -42.33
N ALA A 71 -56.12 -10.70 -41.65
CA ALA A 71 -55.83 -10.84 -40.22
C ALA A 71 -57.08 -10.63 -39.36
N LEU A 72 -57.96 -9.70 -39.76
CA LEU A 72 -59.24 -9.41 -39.09
C LEU A 72 -60.23 -10.57 -39.20
N THR A 73 -60.30 -11.22 -40.37
CA THR A 73 -61.19 -12.36 -40.63
C THR A 73 -60.57 -13.72 -40.31
N GLY A 74 -59.26 -13.75 -40.05
CA GLY A 74 -58.53 -14.94 -39.62
C GLY A 74 -58.76 -15.25 -38.13
N SER A 75 -58.55 -16.51 -37.76
CA SER A 75 -58.72 -16.97 -36.38
C SER A 75 -57.39 -16.98 -35.63
N ASN A 76 -57.44 -16.73 -34.33
CA ASN A 76 -56.28 -16.77 -33.41
C ASN A 76 -55.13 -15.81 -33.75
N TYR A 77 -55.40 -14.74 -34.49
CA TYR A 77 -54.47 -13.62 -34.63
C TYR A 77 -54.42 -12.81 -33.31
N PRO A 78 -53.24 -12.34 -32.87
CA PRO A 78 -53.14 -11.49 -31.68
C PRO A 78 -53.78 -10.11 -31.90
N ILE A 79 -53.85 -9.64 -33.15
CA ILE A 79 -54.42 -8.36 -33.58
C ILE A 79 -54.97 -8.47 -35.01
N ALA A 80 -55.94 -7.61 -35.33
CA ALA A 80 -56.57 -7.52 -36.65
C ALA A 80 -55.75 -6.72 -37.69
N ASN A 81 -54.43 -6.90 -37.69
CA ASN A 81 -53.52 -6.22 -38.63
C ASN A 81 -52.56 -7.23 -39.26
N ALA A 82 -52.16 -6.94 -40.49
CA ALA A 82 -51.12 -7.63 -41.24
C ALA A 82 -49.79 -7.64 -40.47
N GLY A 83 -48.94 -8.62 -40.78
CA GLY A 83 -47.72 -8.86 -40.04
C GLY A 83 -47.03 -10.16 -40.39
N LEU A 84 -45.86 -10.33 -39.79
CA LEU A 84 -45.02 -11.52 -39.90
C LEU A 84 -45.32 -12.45 -38.72
N LEU A 85 -45.65 -13.71 -39.02
CA LEU A 85 -45.67 -14.81 -38.06
C LEU A 85 -44.40 -15.64 -38.23
N GLU A 86 -43.67 -15.84 -37.15
CA GLU A 86 -42.57 -16.79 -37.06
C GLU A 86 -43.01 -17.95 -36.17
N VAL A 87 -42.84 -19.18 -36.66
CA VAL A 87 -43.16 -20.41 -35.94
C VAL A 87 -41.88 -21.19 -35.75
N ALA A 88 -41.58 -21.56 -34.51
CA ALA A 88 -40.54 -22.52 -34.17
C ALA A 88 -41.17 -23.70 -33.45
N ALA A 89 -40.73 -24.93 -33.72
CA ALA A 89 -41.23 -26.10 -33.03
C ALA A 89 -40.11 -27.09 -32.71
N SER A 90 -40.28 -27.86 -31.64
CA SER A 90 -39.44 -29.02 -31.35
C SER A 90 -39.62 -30.10 -32.42
N ALA A 91 -38.62 -30.98 -32.60
CA ALA A 91 -38.64 -32.01 -33.64
C ALA A 91 -39.82 -33.00 -33.52
N ASP A 92 -40.38 -33.15 -32.32
CA ASP A 92 -41.56 -33.96 -32.01
C ASP A 92 -42.89 -33.19 -32.12
N GLY A 93 -42.85 -31.88 -32.40
CA GLY A 93 -44.02 -31.00 -32.49
C GLY A 93 -44.72 -30.70 -31.16
N LEU A 94 -44.17 -31.14 -30.02
CA LEU A 94 -44.80 -30.99 -28.69
C LEU A 94 -44.70 -29.57 -28.12
N PHE A 95 -43.65 -28.83 -28.51
CA PHE A 95 -43.46 -27.43 -28.17
C PHE A 95 -43.52 -26.61 -29.45
N VAL A 96 -44.49 -25.70 -29.56
CA VAL A 96 -44.52 -24.72 -30.65
C VAL A 96 -44.46 -23.33 -30.06
N TYR A 97 -43.61 -22.48 -30.60
CA TYR A 97 -43.48 -21.08 -30.26
C TYR A 97 -43.91 -20.26 -31.46
N GLN A 98 -44.81 -19.31 -31.23
CA GLN A 98 -45.22 -18.38 -32.25
C GLN A 98 -44.90 -16.96 -31.83
N GLU A 99 -44.36 -16.19 -32.77
CA GLU A 99 -44.13 -14.77 -32.61
C GLU A 99 -44.76 -14.01 -33.78
N TYR A 100 -45.62 -13.05 -33.48
CA TYR A 100 -46.31 -12.22 -34.46
C TYR A 100 -45.84 -10.78 -34.36
N THR A 101 -45.20 -10.29 -35.42
CA THR A 101 -44.72 -8.91 -35.52
C THR A 101 -45.65 -8.15 -36.47
N GLN A 102 -46.35 -7.13 -35.94
CA GLN A 102 -47.24 -6.30 -36.71
C GLN A 102 -46.48 -5.54 -37.81
N TYR A 103 -47.01 -5.54 -39.03
CA TYR A 103 -46.54 -4.66 -40.09
C TYR A 103 -46.80 -3.20 -39.71
N ARG A 104 -45.81 -2.34 -39.95
CA ARG A 104 -45.77 -0.92 -39.53
C ARG A 104 -47.15 -0.24 -39.63
N SER A 105 -47.71 0.09 -38.47
CA SER A 105 -49.00 0.76 -38.33
C SER A 105 -48.86 1.92 -37.33
N GLY A 106 -48.64 3.15 -37.84
CA GLY A 106 -48.57 4.36 -37.02
C GLY A 106 -47.25 4.56 -36.27
N THR A 107 -47.33 5.14 -35.07
CA THR A 107 -46.18 5.66 -34.29
C THR A 107 -45.26 4.57 -33.71
N TYR A 108 -45.72 3.33 -33.55
CA TYR A 108 -44.92 2.19 -33.07
C TYR A 108 -45.43 0.84 -33.62
N SER A 109 -44.53 -0.11 -33.84
CA SER A 109 -44.87 -1.49 -34.24
C SER A 109 -45.00 -2.39 -33.01
N ARG A 110 -46.02 -3.25 -32.97
CA ARG A 110 -46.30 -4.15 -31.84
C ARG A 110 -45.78 -5.57 -32.14
N ARG A 111 -45.25 -6.26 -31.15
CA ARG A 111 -44.77 -7.65 -31.24
C ARG A 111 -45.47 -8.50 -30.20
N PHE A 112 -45.90 -9.69 -30.58
CA PHE A 112 -46.63 -10.62 -29.73
C PHE A 112 -45.96 -11.98 -29.76
N TRP A 113 -45.99 -12.72 -28.66
CA TRP A 113 -45.50 -14.07 -28.61
C TRP A 113 -46.45 -14.98 -27.82
N ARG A 114 -46.42 -16.27 -28.12
CA ARG A 114 -47.09 -17.32 -27.34
C ARG A 114 -46.39 -18.65 -27.54
N SER A 115 -46.74 -19.60 -26.68
CA SER A 115 -46.32 -21.00 -26.80
C SER A 115 -47.51 -21.94 -26.86
N PHE A 116 -47.28 -23.13 -27.40
CA PHE A 116 -48.16 -24.29 -27.38
C PHE A 116 -47.43 -25.42 -26.67
N TYR A 117 -48.10 -26.01 -25.69
CA TYR A 117 -47.59 -27.16 -24.95
C TYR A 117 -48.76 -27.96 -24.38
N GLY A 118 -48.67 -29.29 -24.40
CA GLY A 118 -49.70 -30.16 -23.82
C GLY A 118 -51.07 -30.08 -24.52
N GLY A 119 -51.11 -29.77 -25.82
CA GLY A 119 -52.36 -29.64 -26.57
C GLY A 119 -53.06 -28.28 -26.45
N ILE A 120 -52.46 -27.32 -25.73
CA ILE A 120 -53.09 -26.04 -25.40
C ILE A 120 -52.19 -24.89 -25.84
N TRP A 121 -52.78 -23.90 -26.52
CA TRP A 121 -52.13 -22.63 -26.82
C TRP A 121 -52.22 -21.70 -25.61
N ALA A 122 -51.10 -21.14 -25.20
CA ALA A 122 -51.09 -19.98 -24.31
C ALA A 122 -51.68 -18.76 -25.04
N ALA A 123 -52.27 -17.85 -24.27
CA ALA A 123 -52.74 -16.58 -24.81
C ALA A 123 -51.56 -15.76 -25.34
N TRP A 124 -51.78 -15.02 -26.43
CA TRP A 124 -50.80 -14.08 -26.96
C TRP A 124 -50.41 -13.02 -25.93
N GLN A 125 -49.11 -12.80 -25.76
CA GLN A 125 -48.51 -11.79 -24.89
C GLN A 125 -47.78 -10.75 -25.74
N GLU A 126 -48.04 -9.46 -25.51
CA GLU A 126 -47.37 -8.36 -26.22
C GLU A 126 -46.00 -8.01 -25.59
N LEU A 127 -45.00 -7.59 -26.39
CA LEU A 127 -43.66 -7.21 -25.93
C LEU A 127 -43.21 -5.81 -26.43
N PRO A 128 -42.84 -4.88 -25.52
CA PRO A 128 -43.29 -4.85 -24.12
C PRO A 128 -44.80 -4.63 -24.08
N ALA A 129 -45.51 -5.29 -23.16
CA ALA A 129 -46.96 -5.20 -23.13
C ALA A 129 -47.39 -3.77 -22.76
N LEU A 130 -48.32 -3.17 -23.50
CA LEU A 130 -48.86 -1.85 -23.16
C LEU A 130 -49.51 -1.84 -21.77
N SER A 131 -50.01 -2.99 -21.31
CA SER A 131 -50.51 -3.19 -19.95
C SER A 131 -49.44 -3.04 -18.86
N GLN A 132 -48.15 -3.13 -19.17
CA GLN A 132 -47.06 -2.87 -18.23
C GLN A 132 -46.76 -1.38 -18.09
N LYS A 133 -47.24 -0.53 -19.00
CA LYS A 133 -46.97 0.91 -18.98
C LYS A 133 -47.85 1.58 -17.91
N GLY A 134 -47.21 2.16 -16.89
CA GLY A 134 -47.89 2.79 -15.76
C GLY A 134 -48.57 1.80 -14.79
N ALA A 135 -48.28 0.51 -14.90
CA ALA A 135 -48.81 -0.53 -14.02
C ALA A 135 -47.83 -0.88 -12.88
N ALA A 136 -48.35 -1.48 -11.80
CA ALA A 136 -47.54 -1.94 -10.68
C ALA A 136 -46.51 -2.98 -11.14
N ASN A 137 -45.25 -2.83 -10.72
CA ASN A 137 -44.09 -3.61 -11.17
C ASN A 137 -43.81 -3.54 -12.69
N GLY A 138 -44.34 -2.52 -13.37
CA GLY A 138 -44.18 -2.28 -14.80
C GLY A 138 -43.22 -1.12 -15.12
N LEU A 139 -43.42 -0.51 -16.29
CA LEU A 139 -42.61 0.58 -16.82
C LEU A 139 -43.24 1.95 -16.50
N ALA A 140 -42.45 2.92 -16.05
CA ALA A 140 -42.95 4.27 -15.79
C ALA A 140 -43.39 4.99 -17.08
N THR A 141 -44.48 5.75 -17.01
CA THR A 141 -44.92 6.66 -18.09
C THR A 141 -44.08 7.95 -18.09
N LEU A 142 -44.05 8.65 -19.23
CA LEU A 142 -43.53 10.02 -19.33
C LEU A 142 -44.69 10.99 -19.63
N ASP A 143 -44.64 12.18 -19.06
CA ASP A 143 -45.53 13.30 -19.36
C ASP A 143 -45.13 14.00 -20.67
N ALA A 144 -45.89 15.04 -21.05
CA ALA A 144 -45.66 15.80 -22.28
C ALA A 144 -44.30 16.52 -22.35
N ASN A 145 -43.59 16.63 -21.22
CA ASN A 145 -42.26 17.22 -21.12
C ASN A 145 -41.15 16.15 -21.06
N GLY A 146 -41.50 14.86 -21.23
CA GLY A 146 -40.55 13.75 -21.18
C GLY A 146 -40.11 13.37 -19.77
N LYS A 147 -40.86 13.75 -18.71
CA LYS A 147 -40.54 13.42 -17.31
C LYS A 147 -41.49 12.37 -16.75
N VAL A 148 -41.05 11.58 -15.77
CA VAL A 148 -41.93 10.65 -15.05
C VAL A 148 -42.94 11.44 -14.21
N PRO A 149 -44.26 11.22 -14.36
CA PRO A 149 -45.27 11.90 -13.56
C PRO A 149 -45.06 11.70 -12.05
N VAL A 150 -45.28 12.75 -11.25
CA VAL A 150 -45.09 12.72 -9.78
C VAL A 150 -45.85 11.57 -9.10
N ALA A 151 -47.00 11.17 -9.64
CA ALA A 151 -47.78 10.04 -9.12
C ALA A 151 -47.10 8.66 -9.24
N GLN A 152 -46.04 8.55 -10.06
CA GLN A 152 -45.23 7.35 -10.23
C GLN A 152 -43.87 7.43 -9.53
N ILE A 153 -43.61 8.54 -8.81
CA ILE A 153 -42.45 8.72 -7.95
C ILE A 153 -42.89 8.39 -6.51
N PRO A 154 -42.15 7.56 -5.75
CA PRO A 154 -42.45 7.30 -4.34
C PRO A 154 -42.64 8.60 -3.54
N SER A 155 -43.63 8.61 -2.65
CA SER A 155 -44.31 9.79 -2.10
C SER A 155 -43.43 11.01 -1.78
N ALA A 156 -43.66 12.10 -2.52
CA ALA A 156 -43.23 13.46 -2.19
C ALA A 156 -44.16 14.16 -1.16
N PHE A 157 -45.15 13.46 -0.60
CA PHE A 157 -46.07 13.94 0.44
C PHE A 157 -45.95 13.09 1.70
N ALA A 158 -45.90 13.73 2.87
CA ALA A 158 -45.79 13.04 4.15
C ALA A 158 -47.09 12.30 4.53
N ALA A 159 -47.03 11.01 4.81
CA ALA A 159 -48.18 10.20 5.19
C ALA A 159 -48.69 10.57 6.60
N VAL A 160 -50.01 10.67 6.80
CA VAL A 160 -50.56 11.09 8.09
C VAL A 160 -50.44 9.97 9.12
N LEU A 161 -49.86 10.28 10.29
CA LEU A 161 -49.75 9.35 11.42
C LEU A 161 -51.11 9.20 12.14
N PRO A 162 -51.41 8.05 12.75
CA PRO A 162 -52.68 7.83 13.42
C PRO A 162 -52.95 8.85 14.54
N THR A 163 -54.23 9.12 14.76
CA THR A 163 -54.70 9.92 15.91
C THR A 163 -54.97 9.06 17.17
N THR A 164 -54.85 7.74 17.04
CA THR A 164 -54.94 6.72 18.10
C THR A 164 -53.55 6.19 18.49
N ALA A 165 -53.46 5.28 19.47
CA ALA A 165 -52.18 4.70 19.88
C ALA A 165 -51.42 4.01 18.74
N HIS A 166 -50.13 4.30 18.62
CA HIS A 166 -49.15 3.77 17.65
C HIS A 166 -47.74 4.05 18.18
N ASP A 167 -46.68 3.45 17.64
CA ASP A 167 -45.31 3.68 18.11
C ASP A 167 -44.42 4.25 17.00
N LEU A 168 -43.71 5.38 17.25
CA LEU A 168 -42.75 5.92 16.29
C LEU A 168 -41.57 4.99 15.98
N ASN A 169 -41.28 4.02 16.84
CA ASN A 169 -40.25 3.01 16.59
C ASN A 169 -40.63 2.06 15.44
N ASP A 170 -41.93 1.88 15.17
CA ASP A 170 -42.42 1.03 14.07
C ASP A 170 -42.16 1.68 12.70
N TYR A 171 -41.90 2.99 12.66
CA TYR A 171 -41.61 3.76 11.45
C TYR A 171 -40.11 3.70 11.14
N ALA A 172 -39.65 2.51 10.75
CA ALA A 172 -38.25 2.21 10.45
C ALA A 172 -37.90 2.24 8.94
N THR A 173 -38.89 2.31 8.07
CA THR A 173 -38.71 2.39 6.62
C THR A 173 -38.52 3.85 6.18
N PRO A 174 -37.67 4.13 5.17
CA PRO A 174 -37.48 5.48 4.66
C PRO A 174 -38.81 6.10 4.21
N GLY A 175 -39.10 7.31 4.68
CA GLY A 175 -40.36 7.98 4.39
C GLY A 175 -40.52 9.28 5.15
N SER A 176 -41.51 10.08 4.74
CA SER A 176 -41.94 11.27 5.48
C SER A 176 -43.35 11.02 6.01
N PHE A 177 -43.59 11.40 7.25
CA PHE A 177 -44.87 11.25 7.93
C PHE A 177 -45.25 12.55 8.63
N TYR A 178 -46.54 12.81 8.79
CA TYR A 178 -47.05 14.01 9.44
C TYR A 178 -48.04 13.62 10.53
N GLN A 179 -47.71 13.92 11.79
CA GLN A 179 -48.69 13.85 12.86
C GLN A 179 -49.56 15.09 12.79
N SER A 180 -50.84 14.90 12.50
CA SER A 180 -51.80 15.98 12.23
C SER A 180 -52.54 16.46 13.48
N ALA A 181 -52.52 15.70 14.59
CA ALA A 181 -53.18 16.07 15.84
C ALA A 181 -52.32 15.80 17.08
N ILE A 182 -52.34 16.72 18.05
CA ILE A 182 -51.64 16.58 19.35
C ILE A 182 -52.13 15.31 20.07
N ALA A 183 -53.43 15.01 19.97
CA ALA A 183 -54.02 13.80 20.52
C ALA A 183 -53.35 12.52 19.97
N GLY A 184 -52.96 12.51 18.69
CA GLY A 184 -52.22 11.40 18.08
C GLY A 184 -50.80 11.24 18.63
N ALA A 185 -50.06 12.34 18.76
CA ALA A 185 -48.73 12.33 19.38
C ALA A 185 -48.78 11.94 20.87
N THR A 186 -49.86 12.29 21.57
CA THR A 186 -50.08 11.98 23.00
C THR A 186 -50.44 10.52 23.20
N ALA A 187 -51.30 9.97 22.34
CA ALA A 187 -51.67 8.56 22.37
C ALA A 187 -50.54 7.65 21.85
N GLY A 188 -49.65 8.19 21.01
CA GLY A 188 -48.53 7.46 20.42
C GLY A 188 -47.31 7.35 21.33
N ALA A 189 -46.57 6.26 21.20
CA ALA A 189 -45.31 6.01 21.90
C ALA A 189 -44.10 6.55 21.12
N ASN A 190 -43.02 6.87 21.85
CA ASN A 190 -41.71 7.27 21.33
C ASN A 190 -41.64 8.58 20.52
N TYR A 191 -42.61 9.47 20.70
CA TYR A 191 -42.50 10.87 20.27
C TYR A 191 -41.45 11.63 21.11
N PRO A 192 -40.67 12.56 20.54
CA PRO A 192 -39.78 13.44 21.31
C PRO A 192 -40.56 14.40 22.20
N VAL A 193 -41.73 14.81 21.73
CA VAL A 193 -42.68 15.69 22.43
C VAL A 193 -44.08 15.41 21.88
N ALA A 194 -45.09 15.49 22.75
CA ALA A 194 -46.49 15.30 22.37
C ALA A 194 -47.03 16.54 21.63
N ASN A 195 -46.65 16.69 20.35
CA ASN A 195 -47.06 17.81 19.51
C ASN A 195 -47.25 17.37 18.06
N VAL A 196 -47.95 18.15 17.25
CA VAL A 196 -48.05 17.91 15.81
C VAL A 196 -46.73 18.21 15.14
N GLY A 197 -46.43 17.56 14.01
CA GLY A 197 -45.12 17.69 13.40
C GLY A 197 -44.81 16.66 12.32
N PHE A 198 -43.72 16.92 11.62
CA PHE A 198 -43.21 16.05 10.58
C PHE A 198 -42.19 15.07 11.17
N LEU A 199 -42.39 13.80 10.91
CA LEU A 199 -41.39 12.75 11.10
C LEU A 199 -40.74 12.44 9.75
N GLU A 200 -39.45 12.67 9.65
CA GLU A 200 -38.62 12.29 8.51
C GLU A 200 -37.80 11.07 8.91
N VAL A 201 -37.91 9.97 8.15
CA VAL A 201 -37.20 8.72 8.40
C VAL A 201 -36.26 8.45 7.24
N THR A 202 -34.99 8.23 7.56
CA THR A 202 -33.95 7.86 6.59
C THR A 202 -33.33 6.54 7.04
N ALA A 203 -33.27 5.53 6.18
CA ALA A 203 -32.72 4.22 6.54
C ALA A 203 -32.03 3.54 5.35
N THR A 204 -31.00 2.72 5.64
CA THR A 204 -30.34 1.81 4.69
C THR A 204 -30.40 0.35 5.16
N GLY A 205 -31.24 0.06 6.16
CA GLY A 205 -31.26 -1.18 6.94
C GLY A 205 -31.16 -0.86 8.43
N THR A 206 -30.15 -1.39 9.12
CA THR A 206 -29.73 -0.92 10.45
C THR A 206 -28.44 -0.11 10.22
N PRO A 207 -28.44 1.24 10.21
CA PRO A 207 -29.18 2.17 11.07
C PRO A 207 -30.40 2.87 10.44
N VAL A 208 -31.28 3.40 11.31
CA VAL A 208 -32.43 4.25 10.94
C VAL A 208 -32.30 5.60 11.61
N ALA A 209 -32.27 6.70 10.87
CA ALA A 209 -32.33 8.06 11.42
C ALA A 209 -33.78 8.56 11.39
N GLN A 210 -34.20 9.22 12.47
CA GLN A 210 -35.48 9.91 12.54
C GLN A 210 -35.25 11.37 12.93
N VAL A 211 -35.92 12.28 12.23
CA VAL A 211 -35.98 13.71 12.57
C VAL A 211 -37.45 14.07 12.80
N TYR A 212 -37.75 14.68 13.93
CA TYR A 212 -39.09 15.15 14.24
C TYR A 212 -39.10 16.67 14.32
N THR A 213 -39.76 17.32 13.38
CA THR A 213 -39.90 18.78 13.37
C THR A 213 -41.31 19.12 13.81
N THR A 214 -41.45 19.66 15.02
CA THR A 214 -42.75 20.07 15.52
C THR A 214 -43.29 21.22 14.69
N ARG A 215 -44.59 21.17 14.41
CA ARG A 215 -45.35 22.30 13.90
C ARG A 215 -46.15 22.81 15.07
N THR A 216 -45.95 24.06 15.45
CA THR A 216 -46.81 24.73 16.42
C THR A 216 -47.35 26.00 15.79
N ASN A 217 -48.38 26.58 16.40
CA ASN A 217 -48.91 27.87 15.95
C ASN A 217 -48.02 29.05 16.40
N VAL A 218 -46.89 28.79 17.07
CA VAL A 218 -45.95 29.78 17.61
C VAL A 218 -44.55 29.50 17.07
N ALA A 219 -44.07 30.33 16.14
CA ALA A 219 -42.81 30.10 15.43
C ALA A 219 -41.58 29.92 16.36
N ALA A 220 -41.53 30.62 17.49
CA ALA A 220 -40.45 30.52 18.50
C ALA A 220 -40.55 29.31 19.45
N ALA A 221 -41.60 28.50 19.31
CA ALA A 221 -41.77 27.25 20.04
C ALA A 221 -41.69 26.03 19.10
N MET A 222 -41.31 26.25 17.84
CA MET A 222 -41.04 25.16 16.90
C MET A 222 -39.71 24.52 17.26
N GLN A 223 -39.78 23.30 17.74
CA GLN A 223 -38.64 22.49 18.11
C GLN A 223 -38.34 21.48 17.01
N ARG A 224 -37.05 21.26 16.75
CA ARG A 224 -36.60 20.22 15.81
C ARG A 224 -35.75 19.21 16.56
N PHE A 225 -36.13 17.94 16.51
CA PHE A 225 -35.46 16.84 17.19
C PHE A 225 -34.88 15.86 16.19
N TRP A 226 -33.83 15.13 16.59
CA TRP A 226 -33.28 14.02 15.82
C TRP A 226 -32.87 12.85 16.74
N ARG A 227 -32.96 11.61 16.23
CA ARG A 227 -32.48 10.38 16.88
C ARG A 227 -32.06 9.34 15.85
N VAL A 228 -31.34 8.30 16.28
CA VAL A 228 -30.89 7.19 15.42
C VAL A 228 -31.13 5.85 16.10
N ARG A 229 -31.63 4.86 15.35
CA ARG A 229 -31.67 3.44 15.73
C ARG A 229 -30.29 2.85 15.54
N VAL A 230 -29.67 2.48 16.65
CA VAL A 230 -28.27 2.04 16.72
C VAL A 230 -28.12 0.51 16.68
N SER A 231 -29.22 -0.26 16.73
CA SER A 231 -29.24 -1.72 16.53
C SER A 231 -30.59 -2.23 16.00
N ALA A 232 -30.75 -3.54 15.80
CA ALA A 232 -32.02 -4.14 15.37
C ALA A 232 -33.19 -3.93 16.34
N THR A 233 -33.00 -3.40 17.55
CA THR A 233 -34.10 -3.08 18.48
C THR A 233 -33.87 -1.80 19.30
N ALA A 234 -32.66 -1.23 19.31
CA ALA A 234 -32.31 -0.10 20.17
C ALA A 234 -32.32 1.25 19.44
N TRP A 235 -33.02 2.23 20.02
CA TRP A 235 -33.04 3.62 19.59
C TRP A 235 -32.25 4.51 20.54
N SER A 236 -31.52 5.51 20.01
CA SER A 236 -30.99 6.59 20.82
C SER A 236 -32.13 7.46 21.37
N ALA A 237 -31.85 8.20 22.44
CA ALA A 237 -32.71 9.29 22.86
C ALA A 237 -32.84 10.34 21.75
N TRP A 238 -33.95 11.07 21.75
CA TRP A 238 -34.16 12.26 20.93
C TRP A 238 -33.27 13.42 21.41
N LYS A 239 -32.71 14.17 20.47
CA LYS A 239 -31.88 15.37 20.71
C LYS A 239 -32.49 16.58 19.99
N GLU A 240 -32.60 17.72 20.67
CA GLU A 240 -33.19 18.96 20.14
C GLU A 240 -32.15 19.89 19.48
N LEU A 241 -32.55 20.63 18.45
CA LEU A 241 -31.83 21.74 17.80
C LEU A 241 -32.43 23.08 18.31
N THR A 242 -31.66 23.88 19.06
CA THR A 242 -32.20 24.94 19.96
C THR A 242 -32.34 26.36 19.35
N ASP A 243 -33.39 27.08 19.76
CA ASP A 243 -33.72 28.51 19.48
C ASP A 243 -32.89 29.50 20.35
N VAL A 244 -32.80 30.79 19.99
CA VAL A 244 -31.92 31.88 20.53
C VAL A 244 -31.94 32.11 22.06
N SER A 245 -32.74 31.37 22.82
CA SER A 245 -32.75 31.35 24.30
C SER A 245 -31.48 30.78 24.94
N THR A 246 -30.59 30.15 24.16
CA THR A 246 -29.27 29.67 24.62
C THR A 246 -28.13 30.70 24.41
N VAL A 247 -28.44 31.85 23.80
CA VAL A 247 -27.52 32.97 23.50
C VAL A 247 -27.80 34.14 24.47
N VAL A 248 -26.83 35.01 24.76
CA VAL A 248 -27.07 36.22 25.59
C VAL A 248 -28.04 37.16 24.85
N SER A 249 -29.29 37.24 25.29
CA SER A 249 -30.35 38.05 24.68
C SER A 249 -30.32 39.52 25.19
N TYR A 250 -30.49 40.50 24.29
CA TYR A 250 -30.71 41.90 24.68
C TYR A 250 -32.12 42.06 25.27
N ALA A 251 -32.20 42.52 26.51
CA ALA A 251 -33.41 42.51 27.33
C ALA A 251 -34.18 43.84 27.36
N GLY A 252 -33.67 44.88 26.68
CA GLY A 252 -34.35 46.18 26.51
C GLY A 252 -33.96 47.25 27.54
N SER A 253 -34.70 48.37 27.55
CA SER A 253 -34.47 49.49 28.47
C SER A 253 -35.01 49.17 29.87
N MET A 254 -34.22 49.46 30.90
CA MET A 254 -34.57 49.29 32.30
C MET A 254 -35.62 50.31 32.72
N ALA A 255 -36.65 49.86 33.45
CA ALA A 255 -37.66 50.74 34.02
C ALA A 255 -37.07 51.62 35.15
N ALA A 256 -37.81 52.64 35.60
CA ALA A 256 -37.43 53.45 36.75
C ALA A 256 -37.58 52.69 38.09
N ALA A 257 -36.88 53.16 39.13
CA ALA A 257 -36.99 52.66 40.51
C ALA A 257 -36.75 51.14 40.67
N GLN A 258 -35.87 50.56 39.86
CA GLN A 258 -35.55 49.14 39.90
C GLN A 258 -34.49 48.82 40.97
N ASP A 259 -34.49 47.59 41.46
CA ASP A 259 -33.42 47.05 42.30
C ASP A 259 -32.54 46.10 41.47
N LEU A 260 -31.26 46.41 41.30
CA LEU A 260 -30.37 45.53 40.54
C LEU A 260 -30.19 44.13 41.14
N ASN A 261 -30.50 43.93 42.42
CA ASN A 261 -30.45 42.60 43.04
C ASN A 261 -31.54 41.65 42.50
N SER A 262 -32.63 42.15 41.91
CA SER A 262 -33.67 41.31 41.31
C SER A 262 -33.32 40.79 39.91
N TYR A 263 -32.24 41.32 39.31
CA TYR A 263 -31.79 40.94 37.97
C TYR A 263 -30.84 39.75 38.03
N THR A 264 -31.41 38.55 38.24
CA THR A 264 -30.66 37.29 38.39
C THR A 264 -30.69 36.39 37.15
N GLN A 265 -31.42 36.79 36.10
CA GLN A 265 -31.56 36.05 34.85
C GLN A 265 -30.56 36.55 33.82
N ARG A 266 -30.13 35.68 32.91
CA ARG A 266 -29.20 36.00 31.83
C ARG A 266 -29.80 37.08 30.91
N GLY A 267 -29.08 38.18 30.68
CA GLY A 267 -29.54 39.23 29.77
C GLY A 267 -28.68 40.50 29.80
N LEU A 268 -28.98 41.43 28.90
CA LEU A 268 -28.35 42.75 28.80
C LEU A 268 -29.41 43.86 28.79
N TRP A 269 -29.37 44.80 29.74
CA TRP A 269 -30.34 45.90 29.88
C TRP A 269 -29.69 47.27 29.67
N ALA A 270 -30.36 48.17 28.95
CA ALA A 270 -29.96 49.56 28.82
C ALA A 270 -30.52 50.40 29.97
N VAL A 271 -29.70 51.21 30.64
CA VAL A 271 -30.13 52.18 31.66
C VAL A 271 -30.14 53.56 31.02
N ALA A 272 -31.29 53.91 30.44
CA ALA A 272 -31.41 55.02 29.50
C ALA A 272 -31.13 56.42 30.09
N SER A 273 -31.18 56.61 31.41
CA SER A 273 -30.88 57.89 32.06
C SER A 273 -30.28 57.72 33.45
N SER A 274 -29.47 58.68 33.89
CA SER A 274 -28.90 58.70 35.25
C SER A 274 -29.98 58.77 36.33
N ALA A 275 -31.15 59.34 36.02
CA ALA A 275 -32.28 59.38 36.94
C ALA A 275 -32.81 57.98 37.26
N ILE A 276 -32.75 57.03 36.31
CA ILE A 276 -33.14 55.64 36.54
C ILE A 276 -32.19 54.97 37.54
N ALA A 277 -30.87 55.16 37.35
CA ALA A 277 -29.85 54.61 38.26
C ALA A 277 -29.87 55.28 39.64
N ALA A 278 -30.02 56.60 39.69
CA ALA A 278 -30.03 57.37 40.95
C ALA A 278 -31.32 57.16 41.76
N GLY A 279 -32.45 56.90 41.11
CA GLY A 279 -33.72 56.57 41.75
C GLY A 279 -33.92 55.07 42.01
N GLY A 280 -32.98 54.22 41.60
CA GLY A 280 -33.00 52.78 41.80
C GLY A 280 -32.13 52.33 42.98
N SER A 281 -32.24 51.05 43.35
CA SER A 281 -31.47 50.44 44.45
C SER A 281 -30.39 49.49 43.93
N ASN A 282 -29.29 49.37 44.68
CA ASN A 282 -28.16 48.49 44.37
C ASN A 282 -27.43 48.78 43.05
N PHE A 283 -27.53 50.00 42.53
CA PHE A 283 -26.65 50.49 41.47
C PHE A 283 -25.26 50.80 42.03
N PRO A 284 -24.17 50.53 41.29
CA PRO A 284 -22.81 50.90 41.71
C PRO A 284 -22.60 52.41 41.71
N VAL A 285 -23.31 53.13 40.83
CA VAL A 285 -23.24 54.58 40.67
C VAL A 285 -24.53 55.08 40.01
N GLY A 286 -25.00 56.28 40.38
CA GLY A 286 -26.19 56.92 39.82
C GLY A 286 -25.99 57.51 38.42
N GLN A 287 -25.50 56.72 37.47
CA GLN A 287 -25.24 57.15 36.08
C GLN A 287 -25.93 56.23 35.08
N SER A 288 -26.40 56.78 33.95
CA SER A 288 -26.88 55.98 32.80
C SER A 288 -25.81 55.03 32.28
N GLY A 289 -26.22 53.97 31.59
CA GLY A 289 -25.30 52.90 31.24
C GLY A 289 -25.94 51.63 30.72
N TYR A 290 -25.26 50.51 30.92
CA TYR A 290 -25.77 49.17 30.62
C TYR A 290 -25.49 48.21 31.78
N LEU A 291 -26.45 47.33 32.06
CA LEU A 291 -26.28 46.18 32.96
C LEU A 291 -26.21 44.90 32.13
N LEU A 292 -25.09 44.17 32.22
CA LEU A 292 -24.97 42.79 31.75
C LEU A 292 -25.12 41.83 32.92
N VAL A 293 -25.97 40.83 32.79
CA VAL A 293 -26.16 39.75 33.76
C VAL A 293 -25.82 38.41 33.11
N MET A 294 -24.82 37.75 33.68
CA MET A 294 -24.43 36.39 33.30
C MET A 294 -24.98 35.43 34.35
N SER A 295 -25.83 34.50 33.92
CA SER A 295 -26.54 33.56 34.80
C SER A 295 -26.86 32.25 34.08
N ALA A 296 -27.02 31.16 34.85
CA ALA A 296 -27.56 29.90 34.34
C ALA A 296 -29.05 29.98 34.01
N SER A 297 -29.82 30.88 34.65
CA SER A 297 -31.24 31.07 34.30
C SER A 297 -31.37 31.88 33.01
N PRO A 298 -32.15 31.43 32.02
CA PRO A 298 -32.44 32.22 30.81
C PRO A 298 -33.27 33.46 31.14
N GLN A 299 -33.33 34.42 30.21
CA GLN A 299 -34.16 35.61 30.33
C GLN A 299 -35.64 35.20 30.51
N GLY A 300 -36.31 35.74 31.54
CA GLY A 300 -37.69 35.36 31.88
C GLY A 300 -37.82 34.02 32.64
N GLY A 301 -36.71 33.32 32.90
CA GLY A 301 -36.67 32.09 33.72
C GLY A 301 -36.75 32.37 35.22
N ALA A 302 -36.68 31.33 36.06
CA ALA A 302 -36.75 31.49 37.51
C ALA A 302 -35.59 32.32 38.09
N SER A 303 -35.84 33.14 39.09
CA SER A 303 -34.76 33.83 39.81
C SER A 303 -33.83 32.81 40.49
N VAL A 304 -32.52 33.08 40.45
CA VAL A 304 -31.50 32.19 41.05
C VAL A 304 -30.75 32.90 42.17
N THR A 305 -30.36 32.13 43.18
CA THR A 305 -29.72 32.66 44.39
C THR A 305 -28.19 32.53 44.37
N SER A 306 -27.58 31.92 43.36
CA SER A 306 -26.12 31.77 43.27
C SER A 306 -25.66 31.66 41.82
N GLY A 307 -24.41 32.03 41.55
CA GLY A 307 -23.80 31.90 40.23
C GLY A 307 -24.26 32.98 39.23
N VAL A 308 -24.61 34.18 39.73
CA VAL A 308 -24.92 35.34 38.88
C VAL A 308 -23.76 36.32 38.93
N CYS A 309 -23.26 36.73 37.77
CA CYS A 309 -22.27 37.80 37.67
C CYS A 309 -22.92 39.01 36.99
N GLN A 310 -22.80 40.18 37.60
CA GLN A 310 -23.28 41.44 37.05
C GLN A 310 -22.13 42.36 36.69
N VAL A 311 -22.25 43.00 35.53
CA VAL A 311 -21.33 44.04 35.06
C VAL A 311 -22.14 45.29 34.72
N TYR A 312 -21.77 46.42 35.32
CA TYR A 312 -22.39 47.71 35.06
C TYR A 312 -21.42 48.63 34.33
N TYR A 313 -21.77 49.01 33.10
CA TYR A 313 -21.06 49.98 32.30
C TYR A 313 -21.68 51.36 32.52
N ALA A 314 -21.06 52.19 33.38
CA ALA A 314 -21.52 53.55 33.63
C ALA A 314 -21.05 54.49 32.51
N GLY A 315 -21.98 54.86 31.63
CA GLY A 315 -21.67 55.60 30.39
C GLY A 315 -21.13 57.00 30.62
N ASN A 316 -21.67 57.74 31.60
CA ASN A 316 -21.27 59.14 31.82
C ASN A 316 -19.90 59.29 32.48
N GLY A 317 -19.50 58.32 33.29
CA GLY A 317 -18.22 58.31 33.99
C GLY A 317 -17.14 57.48 33.30
N ASN A 318 -17.49 56.77 32.22
CA ASN A 318 -16.64 55.78 31.55
C ASN A 318 -16.01 54.77 32.53
N LYS A 319 -16.81 54.28 33.49
CA LYS A 319 -16.37 53.30 34.50
C LYS A 319 -17.11 51.99 34.35
N VAL A 320 -16.42 50.89 34.61
CA VAL A 320 -16.99 49.55 34.64
C VAL A 320 -16.97 49.03 36.06
N TYR A 321 -18.09 48.51 36.53
CA TYR A 321 -18.23 47.91 37.86
C TYR A 321 -18.65 46.46 37.72
N ASN A 322 -18.13 45.60 38.58
CA ASN A 322 -18.42 44.17 38.57
C ASN A 322 -18.81 43.70 39.96
N ARG A 323 -19.75 42.75 40.06
CA ARG A 323 -20.09 42.03 41.30
C ARG A 323 -20.69 40.65 40.99
N SER A 324 -20.78 39.81 42.01
CA SER A 324 -21.37 38.47 41.89
C SER A 324 -22.36 38.16 43.01
N LEU A 325 -23.38 37.36 42.73
CA LEU A 325 -24.29 36.75 43.69
C LEU A 325 -23.86 35.31 43.94
N ILE A 326 -23.46 35.02 45.18
CA ILE A 326 -23.07 33.68 45.61
C ILE A 326 -23.89 33.34 46.85
N THR A 327 -24.61 32.21 46.81
CA THR A 327 -25.38 31.67 47.95
C THR A 327 -26.26 32.70 48.67
N GLY A 328 -27.05 33.45 47.91
CA GLY A 328 -28.01 34.45 48.38
C GLY A 328 -27.40 35.81 48.74
N THR A 329 -26.08 35.96 48.66
CA THR A 329 -25.36 37.17 49.06
C THR A 329 -24.68 37.83 47.86
N TRP A 330 -24.99 39.11 47.62
CA TRP A 330 -24.29 39.92 46.63
C TRP A 330 -22.95 40.41 47.20
N SER A 331 -21.87 40.21 46.45
CA SER A 331 -20.61 40.90 46.71
C SER A 331 -20.80 42.42 46.53
N PRO A 332 -20.00 43.25 47.20
CA PRO A 332 -19.96 44.67 46.87
C PRO A 332 -19.59 44.87 45.40
N TRP A 333 -20.03 45.99 44.82
CA TRP A 333 -19.57 46.42 43.51
C TRP A 333 -18.11 46.85 43.57
N VAL A 334 -17.30 46.34 42.65
CA VAL A 334 -15.89 46.72 42.50
C VAL A 334 -15.69 47.42 41.15
N ALA A 335 -15.13 48.62 41.18
CA ALA A 335 -14.73 49.34 39.96
C ALA A 335 -13.49 48.67 39.33
N SER A 336 -13.51 48.46 38.02
CA SER A 336 -12.30 48.17 37.24
C SER A 336 -11.39 49.42 37.20
N VAL A 337 -10.06 49.22 37.13
CA VAL A 337 -9.01 50.24 37.35
C VAL A 337 -9.37 51.62 36.76
N ASP A 338 -9.27 52.66 37.60
CA ASP A 338 -9.63 54.05 37.27
C ASP A 338 -8.40 54.96 37.25
N SER A 339 -8.48 56.04 36.48
CA SER A 339 -7.51 57.14 36.40
C SER A 339 -7.11 57.74 37.77
N GLY A 340 -7.97 57.64 38.79
CA GLY A 340 -7.68 58.05 40.17
C GLY A 340 -6.69 57.14 40.92
N GLN A 341 -6.28 56.01 40.35
CA GLN A 341 -5.25 55.13 40.90
C GLN A 341 -3.86 55.40 40.29
N LEU A 342 -3.76 56.32 39.32
CA LEU A 342 -2.49 56.79 38.76
C LEU A 342 -1.81 57.72 39.77
N ALA A 343 -0.56 57.42 40.12
CA ALA A 343 0.26 58.18 41.08
C ALA A 343 -0.27 58.26 42.53
N ALA A 344 -1.25 57.44 42.92
CA ALA A 344 -1.73 57.35 44.30
C ALA A 344 -0.83 56.43 45.16
N PRO A 345 -0.74 56.64 46.50
CA PRO A 345 -0.07 55.71 47.40
C PRO A 345 -0.66 54.29 47.28
N GLY A 346 0.18 53.30 46.91
CA GLY A 346 -0.26 51.92 46.63
C GLY A 346 -0.93 51.71 45.27
N GLY A 347 -0.90 52.72 44.39
CA GLY A 347 -1.46 52.70 43.04
C GLY A 347 -0.44 52.35 41.94
N ILE A 348 -0.77 52.73 40.70
CA ILE A 348 0.00 52.42 39.48
C ILE A 348 0.88 53.63 39.11
N ALA A 349 2.14 53.38 38.74
CA ALA A 349 3.10 54.41 38.35
C ALA A 349 2.70 55.12 37.04
N THR A 350 2.97 56.42 36.94
CA THR A 350 2.75 57.23 35.72
C THR A 350 3.97 57.19 34.79
N LEU A 351 3.83 57.56 33.51
CA LEU A 351 4.94 57.78 32.59
C LEU A 351 5.13 59.29 32.31
N ASP A 352 6.38 59.74 32.16
CA ASP A 352 6.74 61.09 31.72
C ASP A 352 6.59 61.26 30.19
N ALA A 353 6.88 62.46 29.68
CA ALA A 353 6.77 62.80 28.27
C ALA A 353 7.72 62.00 27.34
N ALA A 354 8.71 61.29 27.91
CA ALA A 354 9.59 60.37 27.21
C ALA A 354 9.17 58.89 27.36
N GLY A 355 8.00 58.63 27.98
CA GLY A 355 7.47 57.29 28.16
C GLY A 355 8.16 56.49 29.26
N LYS A 356 8.80 57.15 30.24
CA LYS A 356 9.51 56.51 31.35
C LYS A 356 8.81 56.79 32.69
N VAL A 357 8.91 55.87 33.64
CA VAL A 357 8.42 56.13 35.01
C VAL A 357 9.25 57.27 35.63
N PRO A 358 8.64 58.37 36.11
CA PRO A 358 9.36 59.48 36.74
C PRO A 358 10.25 59.01 37.89
N GLN A 359 11.47 59.53 37.96
CA GLN A 359 12.50 59.14 38.94
C GLN A 359 12.03 59.19 40.40
N ALA A 360 11.13 60.13 40.73
CA ALA A 360 10.55 60.28 42.07
C ALA A 360 9.63 59.10 42.49
N GLN A 361 9.19 58.27 41.54
CA GLN A 361 8.30 57.14 41.77
C GLN A 361 9.06 55.79 41.84
N ILE A 362 10.40 55.80 41.75
CA ILE A 362 11.24 54.59 41.81
C ILE A 362 12.08 54.60 43.10
N PRO A 363 11.74 53.82 44.13
CA PRO A 363 12.56 53.69 45.33
C PRO A 363 13.94 53.09 45.01
N GLY A 364 15.03 53.70 45.50
CA GLY A 364 16.39 53.13 45.45
C GLY A 364 17.27 53.51 44.24
N VAL A 365 16.92 54.53 43.45
CA VAL A 365 17.72 54.93 42.27
C VAL A 365 18.98 55.75 42.61
N ASN A 366 18.98 56.48 43.72
CA ASN A 366 20.14 57.27 44.16
C ASN A 366 20.71 56.72 45.47
N ALA A 367 22.03 56.55 45.51
CA ALA A 367 22.73 56.26 46.75
C ALA A 367 22.60 57.43 47.73
N ARG A 368 22.30 57.13 48.99
CA ARG A 368 22.16 58.14 50.04
C ARG A 368 23.54 58.63 50.49
N PRO A 369 23.81 59.95 50.57
CA PRO A 369 25.12 60.42 50.97
C PRO A 369 25.44 60.01 52.42
N LEU A 370 26.63 59.45 52.64
CA LEU A 370 27.21 59.23 53.96
C LEU A 370 27.74 60.55 54.53
N GLY A 371 27.72 60.67 55.85
CA GLY A 371 28.25 61.81 56.59
C GLY A 371 29.78 61.93 56.54
N ALA A 372 30.28 63.00 57.14
CA ALA A 372 31.70 63.37 57.09
C ALA A 372 32.64 62.48 57.93
N ALA A 373 32.10 61.67 58.86
CA ALA A 373 32.86 60.80 59.75
C ALA A 373 32.04 59.57 60.19
N ASP A 374 31.20 59.06 59.30
CA ASP A 374 30.28 57.98 59.63
C ASP A 374 31.00 56.65 59.93
N ASP A 375 30.40 55.84 60.79
CA ASP A 375 30.83 54.47 61.05
C ASP A 375 30.03 53.50 60.19
N LEU A 376 30.69 52.80 59.27
CA LEU A 376 30.04 51.84 58.38
C LEU A 376 29.40 50.65 59.10
N ASP A 377 29.78 50.35 60.34
CA ASP A 377 29.16 49.27 61.13
C ASP A 377 27.71 49.60 61.53
N THR A 378 27.35 50.89 61.56
CA THR A 378 25.99 51.36 61.86
C THR A 378 25.04 51.23 60.66
N TYR A 379 25.58 51.03 59.45
CA TYR A 379 24.84 50.93 58.21
C TYR A 379 24.39 49.48 57.94
N ALA A 380 23.35 49.05 58.67
CA ALA A 380 22.77 47.71 58.57
C ALA A 380 21.48 47.63 57.74
N THR A 381 20.92 48.77 57.32
CA THR A 381 19.67 48.83 56.56
C THR A 381 19.93 48.66 55.06
N PRO A 382 19.21 47.78 54.35
CA PRO A 382 19.36 47.59 52.91
C PRO A 382 19.28 48.90 52.13
N GLY A 383 20.23 49.08 51.21
CA GLY A 383 20.30 50.25 50.35
C GLY A 383 21.73 50.59 49.94
N ASP A 384 21.83 51.52 49.00
CA ASP A 384 23.08 52.07 48.53
C ASP A 384 23.36 53.42 49.19
N TYR A 385 24.61 53.64 49.60
CA TYR A 385 25.08 54.84 50.27
C TYR A 385 26.38 55.33 49.62
N SER A 386 26.49 56.62 49.34
CA SER A 386 27.66 57.21 48.69
C SER A 386 28.53 57.98 49.67
N GLN A 387 29.79 57.57 49.84
CA GLN A 387 30.81 58.40 50.45
C GLN A 387 31.48 59.22 49.34
N ASN A 388 31.21 60.52 49.33
CA ASN A 388 31.57 61.39 48.21
C ASN A 388 33.00 61.94 48.30
N THR A 389 33.69 61.82 49.44
CA THR A 389 35.06 62.36 49.60
C THR A 389 36.00 61.38 50.29
N ASN A 390 37.26 61.33 49.85
CA ASN A 390 38.31 60.52 50.50
C ASN A 390 38.57 61.01 51.93
N ALA A 391 38.46 62.32 52.18
CA ALA A 391 38.64 62.90 53.51
C ALA A 391 37.62 62.36 54.51
N ALA A 392 36.34 62.26 54.12
CA ALA A 392 35.31 61.72 54.98
C ALA A 392 35.40 60.19 55.14
N ALA A 393 35.83 59.45 54.11
CA ALA A 393 36.14 58.02 54.24
C ALA A 393 37.32 57.76 55.19
N ALA A 394 38.34 58.65 55.19
CA ALA A 394 39.49 58.55 56.07
C ALA A 394 39.19 58.96 57.52
N ALA A 395 38.26 59.90 57.72
CA ALA A 395 37.80 60.34 59.04
C ALA A 395 36.74 59.42 59.66
N GLY A 396 36.01 58.65 58.84
CA GLY A 396 35.01 57.69 59.29
C GLY A 396 35.59 56.37 59.78
N ALA A 397 34.77 55.58 60.47
CA ALA A 397 35.16 54.29 61.04
C ALA A 397 34.72 53.12 60.15
N ASN A 398 35.48 52.02 60.20
CA ASN A 398 35.17 50.74 59.55
C ASN A 398 35.07 50.75 58.01
N TYR A 399 35.68 51.75 57.36
CA TYR A 399 35.92 51.73 55.91
C TYR A 399 37.01 50.70 55.54
N PRO A 400 36.89 49.97 54.41
CA PRO A 400 37.93 49.04 53.96
C PRO A 400 39.20 49.73 53.47
N ALA A 401 39.08 51.00 53.06
CA ALA A 401 40.17 51.85 52.61
C ALA A 401 39.77 53.32 52.80
N PRO A 402 40.73 54.25 52.99
CA PRO A 402 40.49 55.68 53.14
C PRO A 402 40.16 56.36 51.79
N LEU A 403 39.17 55.84 51.08
CA LEU A 403 38.78 56.25 49.72
C LEU A 403 37.26 56.40 49.62
N ALA A 404 36.83 57.43 48.91
CA ALA A 404 35.46 57.65 48.49
C ALA A 404 34.95 56.46 47.66
N GLY A 405 33.66 56.16 47.79
CA GLY A 405 33.10 54.97 47.19
C GLY A 405 31.62 54.80 47.48
N LEU A 406 31.08 53.74 46.89
CA LEU A 406 29.71 53.29 47.06
C LEU A 406 29.68 52.12 48.06
N LEU A 407 28.93 52.28 49.15
CA LEU A 407 28.55 51.20 50.05
C LEU A 407 27.19 50.64 49.61
N SER A 408 27.12 49.35 49.29
CA SER A 408 25.86 48.63 49.10
C SER A 408 25.62 47.69 50.26
N VAL A 409 24.47 47.84 50.92
CA VAL A 409 24.07 47.01 52.07
C VAL A 409 22.93 46.09 51.65
N LYS A 410 23.07 44.80 51.92
CA LYS A 410 22.05 43.78 51.68
C LYS A 410 21.75 43.04 52.98
N PHE A 411 20.50 42.64 53.18
CA PHE A 411 20.04 41.92 54.37
C PHE A 411 19.53 40.52 53.99
N GLY A 412 19.91 39.50 54.75
CA GLY A 412 19.33 38.16 54.64
C GLY A 412 18.10 38.04 55.53
N THR A 413 16.93 37.71 54.96
CA THR A 413 15.61 37.66 55.63
C THR A 413 15.42 36.56 56.70
N GLY A 414 16.51 36.00 57.24
CA GLY A 414 16.49 34.98 58.28
C GLY A 414 16.73 35.51 59.71
N SER A 415 16.46 34.68 60.72
CA SER A 415 16.57 34.96 62.16
C SER A 415 17.96 35.35 62.69
N ASN A 416 18.99 35.39 61.84
CA ASN A 416 20.40 35.47 62.25
C ASN A 416 21.03 36.84 62.01
N ASN A 417 20.22 37.89 61.78
CA ASN A 417 20.65 39.29 61.62
C ASN A 417 21.84 39.46 60.65
N ALA A 418 21.80 38.72 59.53
CA ALA A 418 22.88 38.66 58.56
C ALA A 418 22.86 39.91 57.66
N VAL A 419 23.92 40.71 57.74
CA VAL A 419 24.12 41.91 56.92
C VAL A 419 25.33 41.70 56.03
N TYR A 420 25.17 41.96 54.74
CA TYR A 420 26.23 41.94 53.75
C TYR A 420 26.53 43.37 53.33
N GLN A 421 27.81 43.73 53.32
CA GLN A 421 28.28 45.00 52.83
C GLN A 421 29.26 44.77 51.68
N GLU A 422 29.06 45.53 50.61
CA GLU A 422 29.98 45.66 49.48
C GLU A 422 30.40 47.13 49.38
N TYR A 423 31.70 47.40 49.30
CA TYR A 423 32.23 48.75 49.11
C TYR A 423 33.05 48.82 47.81
N THR A 424 32.69 49.74 46.92
CA THR A 424 33.39 49.97 45.65
C THR A 424 33.98 51.38 45.62
N THR A 425 35.29 51.52 45.48
CA THR A 425 35.96 52.84 45.48
C THR A 425 35.78 53.59 44.15
N TYR A 426 35.64 54.91 44.17
CA TYR A 426 35.43 55.77 42.99
C TYR A 426 36.70 56.13 42.19
N THR A 427 37.77 55.36 42.30
CA THR A 427 39.03 55.63 41.61
C THR A 427 38.94 55.30 40.11
N LEU A 428 39.32 56.23 39.23
CA LEU A 428 39.27 56.04 37.76
C LEU A 428 40.33 55.08 37.22
N ALA A 429 41.49 55.02 37.87
CA ALA A 429 42.61 54.19 37.41
C ALA A 429 42.56 52.76 37.95
N ASN A 430 42.03 52.56 39.16
CA ASN A 430 42.11 51.28 39.89
C ASN A 430 40.95 51.13 40.90
N PRO A 431 39.69 50.94 40.44
CA PRO A 431 38.57 50.70 41.33
C PRO A 431 38.75 49.37 42.07
N ARG A 432 38.58 49.39 43.38
CA ARG A 432 38.70 48.23 44.27
C ARG A 432 37.31 47.89 44.82
N LYS A 433 37.00 46.60 44.84
CA LYS A 433 35.75 46.07 45.40
C LYS A 433 36.06 45.24 46.64
N PHE A 434 35.42 45.60 47.74
CA PHE A 434 35.56 44.92 49.02
C PHE A 434 34.21 44.35 49.43
N ILE A 435 34.24 43.19 50.07
CA ILE A 435 33.06 42.56 50.66
C ILE A 435 33.34 42.21 52.11
N ARG A 436 32.33 42.36 52.96
CA ARG A 436 32.31 41.82 54.32
C ARG A 436 30.90 41.46 54.72
N ASN A 437 30.78 40.70 55.80
CA ASN A 437 29.49 40.34 56.38
C ASN A 437 29.50 40.46 57.90
N ARG A 438 28.33 40.78 58.45
CA ARG A 438 27.99 40.61 59.86
C ARG A 438 27.08 39.41 59.98
N PHE A 439 27.41 38.48 60.86
CA PHE A 439 26.58 37.31 61.12
C PHE A 439 26.40 37.14 62.63
N GLN A 440 25.18 36.85 63.08
CA GLN A 440 24.91 36.58 64.48
C GLN A 440 25.21 35.11 64.81
N SER A 441 26.24 34.89 65.63
CA SER A 441 26.61 33.58 66.14
C SER A 441 26.55 33.60 67.67
N ALA A 442 25.87 32.62 68.28
CA ALA A 442 25.68 32.54 69.73
C ALA A 442 25.10 33.82 70.39
N GLY A 443 24.18 34.51 69.70
CA GLY A 443 23.50 35.71 70.22
C GLY A 443 24.26 37.03 70.04
N VAL A 444 25.53 37.01 69.63
CA VAL A 444 26.36 38.20 69.39
C VAL A 444 26.51 38.44 67.89
N ALA A 445 26.25 39.68 67.44
CA ALA A 445 26.44 40.08 66.05
C ALA A 445 27.80 40.76 65.88
N THR A 446 28.74 40.08 65.20
CA THR A 446 30.11 40.56 64.99
C THR A 446 30.38 40.77 63.51
N TRP A 447 31.04 41.87 63.16
CA TRP A 447 31.50 42.11 61.78
C TRP A 447 32.76 41.30 61.48
N GLY A 448 32.75 40.61 60.33
CA GLY A 448 33.96 40.03 59.76
C GLY A 448 34.88 41.09 59.14
N PRO A 449 36.16 40.75 58.87
CA PRO A 449 37.07 41.65 58.18
C PRO A 449 36.61 41.90 56.74
N TRP A 450 37.09 42.98 56.14
CA TRP A 450 36.92 43.26 54.72
C TRP A 450 37.84 42.37 53.86
N PHE A 451 37.27 41.76 52.82
CA PHE A 451 38.00 41.01 51.80
C PHE A 451 37.94 41.75 50.46
N GLU A 452 39.10 41.97 49.84
CA GLU A 452 39.20 42.53 48.49
C GLU A 452 39.02 41.44 47.43
N GLN A 453 38.21 41.71 46.39
CA GLN A 453 38.04 40.80 45.26
C GLN A 453 39.10 41.05 44.18
N ALA A 454 39.76 39.98 43.71
CA ALA A 454 40.79 40.03 42.68
C ALA A 454 40.22 40.40 41.31
N ARG A 455 41.04 41.10 40.49
CA ARG A 455 40.68 41.51 39.12
C ARG A 455 41.17 40.52 38.06
N ALA A 456 40.64 40.61 36.84
CA ALA A 456 41.00 39.72 35.73
C ALA A 456 42.48 39.83 35.29
N ASP A 457 43.09 41.02 35.40
CA ASP A 457 44.52 41.27 35.17
C ASP A 457 45.43 40.58 36.20
N GLN A 458 44.85 40.05 37.28
CA GLN A 458 45.55 39.28 38.31
C GLN A 458 45.28 37.77 38.22
N ALA A 459 44.44 37.31 37.27
CA ALA A 459 44.00 35.91 37.15
C ALA A 459 44.74 35.10 36.06
N MET A 460 45.29 35.73 35.02
CA MET A 460 46.12 35.09 33.98
C MET A 460 47.16 36.08 33.42
N THR A 461 48.42 35.65 33.25
CA THR A 461 49.53 36.51 32.80
C THR A 461 49.87 36.25 31.33
N HIS A 462 50.07 37.30 30.51
CA HIS A 462 50.50 37.18 29.11
C HIS A 462 51.93 37.71 28.92
N VAL A 463 52.81 36.93 28.28
CA VAL A 463 54.21 37.31 28.03
C VAL A 463 54.57 37.09 26.55
N TYR A 464 55.04 38.15 25.89
CA TYR A 464 55.47 38.08 24.48
C TYR A 464 56.99 37.85 24.38
N LEU A 465 57.41 36.79 23.69
CA LEU A 465 58.80 36.38 23.51
C LEU A 465 59.34 36.87 22.16
N THR A 466 60.53 37.47 22.18
CA THR A 466 61.19 38.03 20.98
C THR A 466 62.61 37.53 20.73
N ALA A 467 63.24 36.89 21.71
CA ALA A 467 64.63 36.44 21.66
C ALA A 467 64.76 34.92 21.84
N ALA A 468 65.93 34.38 21.53
CA ALA A 468 66.31 33.01 21.86
C ALA A 468 66.01 32.73 23.34
N THR A 469 65.18 31.73 23.61
CA THR A 469 64.64 31.49 24.96
C THR A 469 64.82 30.02 25.32
N ASP A 470 65.20 29.74 26.56
CA ASP A 470 65.19 28.39 27.10
C ASP A 470 63.77 28.04 27.59
N ALA A 471 63.11 27.06 26.98
CA ALA A 471 61.77 26.64 27.37
C ALA A 471 61.68 26.19 28.84
N ASN A 472 62.76 25.73 29.46
CA ASN A 472 62.78 25.35 30.88
C ASN A 472 62.69 26.55 31.85
N THR A 473 62.89 27.77 31.37
CA THR A 473 62.78 29.01 32.17
C THR A 473 61.36 29.59 32.17
N LEU A 474 60.51 29.11 31.26
CA LEU A 474 59.14 29.58 31.08
C LEU A 474 58.19 28.77 31.97
N VAL A 475 58.22 29.08 33.26
CA VAL A 475 57.62 28.23 34.32
C VAL A 475 56.60 28.96 35.19
N SER A 476 56.24 30.19 34.85
CA SER A 476 55.28 30.97 35.67
C SER A 476 53.88 30.36 35.58
N ASP A 477 53.24 30.17 36.73
CA ASP A 477 51.88 29.61 36.79
C ASP A 477 50.87 30.49 36.06
N ASN A 478 49.85 29.89 35.46
CA ASN A 478 48.78 30.58 34.72
C ASN A 478 49.31 31.63 33.72
N THR A 479 50.47 31.37 33.12
CA THR A 479 51.11 32.26 32.14
C THR A 479 50.99 31.73 30.72
N PHE A 480 50.59 32.61 29.80
CA PHE A 480 50.53 32.39 28.37
C PHE A 480 51.71 33.08 27.68
N TYR A 481 52.60 32.29 27.06
CA TYR A 481 53.74 32.81 26.31
C TYR A 481 53.45 32.78 24.81
N THR A 482 53.72 33.88 24.10
CA THR A 482 53.47 33.99 22.65
C THR A 482 54.71 34.46 21.90
N TRP A 483 54.81 34.10 20.61
CA TRP A 483 55.86 34.64 19.74
C TRP A 483 55.41 34.76 18.28
N GLY A 484 55.83 35.84 17.65
CA GLY A 484 55.50 36.16 16.25
C GLY A 484 56.55 35.72 15.21
N ALA A 485 57.64 35.07 15.62
CA ALA A 485 58.70 34.59 14.73
C ALA A 485 59.36 33.33 15.29
N ALA A 486 60.02 32.51 14.47
CA ALA A 486 60.62 31.24 14.91
C ALA A 486 61.76 31.40 15.93
N THR A 487 62.36 32.60 16.07
CA THR A 487 63.57 32.88 16.87
C THR A 487 63.57 32.31 18.29
N PRO A 488 62.48 32.41 19.10
CA PRO A 488 62.47 31.86 20.45
C PRO A 488 62.69 30.35 20.49
N MET A 489 62.22 29.62 19.47
CA MET A 489 62.40 28.17 19.34
C MET A 489 63.66 27.77 18.56
N SER A 490 63.93 28.42 17.42
CA SER A 490 64.98 28.01 16.49
C SER A 490 66.40 28.30 16.98
N ALA A 491 66.55 29.32 17.83
CA ALA A 491 67.82 29.67 18.49
C ALA A 491 67.78 29.45 20.01
N GLY A 492 66.66 28.94 20.54
CA GLY A 492 66.47 28.62 21.94
C GLY A 492 66.86 27.18 22.29
N SER A 493 66.74 26.84 23.57
CA SER A 493 67.03 25.50 24.11
C SER A 493 65.79 24.86 24.72
N ASN A 494 65.80 23.52 24.82
CA ASN A 494 64.77 22.71 25.50
C ASN A 494 63.34 22.77 24.93
N TRP A 495 63.16 23.34 23.74
CA TRP A 495 61.91 23.27 22.96
C TRP A 495 61.66 21.84 22.44
N PRO A 496 60.44 21.52 21.96
CA PRO A 496 60.18 20.25 21.30
C PRO A 496 61.21 19.96 20.21
N PRO A 497 61.72 18.72 20.09
CA PRO A 497 62.70 18.34 19.07
C PRO A 497 62.01 18.30 17.70
N SER A 498 61.74 19.47 17.15
CA SER A 498 60.87 19.69 16.01
C SER A 498 61.66 20.38 14.90
N ALA A 499 61.68 19.77 13.71
CA ALA A 499 62.15 20.47 12.50
C ALA A 499 61.15 21.56 12.05
N ALA A 500 59.96 21.57 12.65
CA ALA A 500 58.88 22.52 12.44
C ALA A 500 58.93 23.62 13.52
N VAL A 501 59.76 24.66 13.29
CA VAL A 501 59.83 25.89 14.10
C VAL A 501 59.16 27.04 13.35
N ASN A 502 58.20 27.73 13.98
CA ASN A 502 57.43 28.83 13.39
C ASN A 502 56.79 29.69 14.50
N VAL A 503 55.91 30.64 14.15
CA VAL A 503 55.06 31.38 15.11
C VAL A 503 54.23 30.43 15.97
N GLY A 504 53.94 30.81 17.21
CA GLY A 504 53.28 29.90 18.13
C GLY A 504 53.01 30.49 19.50
N TYR A 505 52.52 29.62 20.38
CA TYR A 505 52.23 29.94 21.77
C TYR A 505 52.49 28.73 22.69
N MET A 506 52.63 29.02 23.97
CA MET A 506 52.79 28.04 25.03
C MET A 506 51.94 28.37 26.26
N ASN A 507 51.28 27.35 26.79
CA ASN A 507 50.57 27.42 28.07
C ASN A 507 51.41 26.76 29.16
N VAL A 508 51.40 27.34 30.36
CA VAL A 508 52.08 26.79 31.54
C VAL A 508 51.10 26.68 32.71
N TYR A 509 51.04 25.48 33.29
CA TYR A 509 50.18 25.16 34.42
C TYR A 509 51.01 24.56 35.56
N TRP A 510 50.84 25.03 36.79
CA TRP A 510 51.38 24.34 37.96
C TRP A 510 50.46 23.19 38.36
N LEU A 511 51.04 22.00 38.47
CA LEU A 511 50.38 20.86 39.11
C LEU A 511 50.57 20.94 40.64
N SER A 512 51.72 21.45 41.07
CA SER A 512 52.03 21.85 42.44
C SER A 512 53.23 22.81 42.43
N ALA A 513 53.56 23.43 43.56
CA ALA A 513 54.80 24.19 43.67
C ALA A 513 56.00 23.31 43.24
N GLY A 514 56.71 23.74 42.20
CA GLY A 514 57.84 23.00 41.64
C GLY A 514 57.52 21.96 40.57
N ILE A 515 56.25 21.63 40.27
CA ILE A 515 55.87 20.69 39.19
C ILE A 515 54.99 21.43 38.17
N VAL A 516 55.46 21.48 36.93
CA VAL A 516 54.84 22.27 35.85
C VAL A 516 54.52 21.42 34.63
N CYS A 517 53.41 21.72 33.97
CA CYS A 517 53.05 21.21 32.66
C CYS A 517 53.22 22.33 31.63
N GLN A 518 53.77 21.99 30.46
CA GLN A 518 53.94 22.90 29.33
C GLN A 518 53.26 22.32 28.09
N GLU A 519 52.44 23.14 27.45
CA GLU A 519 51.79 22.80 26.18
C GLU A 519 52.19 23.82 25.12
N VAL A 520 52.91 23.39 24.09
CA VAL A 520 53.38 24.21 22.97
C VAL A 520 52.55 23.94 21.73
N SER A 521 52.17 24.99 21.02
CA SER A 521 51.55 24.92 19.69
C SER A 521 52.35 25.74 18.67
N VAL A 522 52.85 25.08 17.63
CA VAL A 522 53.52 25.73 16.49
C VAL A 522 52.56 25.81 15.31
N LEU A 523 52.38 27.01 14.76
CA LEU A 523 51.34 27.31 13.77
C LEU A 523 51.92 27.32 12.35
N PHE A 524 51.11 26.87 11.38
CA PHE A 524 51.46 26.81 9.96
C PHE A 524 50.29 27.25 9.09
N THR A 525 50.56 28.03 8.04
CA THR A 525 49.52 28.50 7.11
C THR A 525 48.83 27.33 6.42
N GLY A 526 47.50 27.25 6.55
CA GLY A 526 46.69 26.23 5.89
C GLY A 526 46.88 24.79 6.40
N GLN A 527 47.50 24.61 7.57
CA GLN A 527 47.76 23.28 8.15
C GLN A 527 47.39 23.23 9.65
N LYS A 528 47.18 22.02 10.18
CA LYS A 528 46.98 21.80 11.61
C LYS A 528 48.23 22.22 12.41
N PRO A 529 48.07 22.84 13.59
CA PRO A 529 49.21 23.15 14.47
C PRO A 529 49.98 21.89 14.88
N ARG A 530 51.31 22.03 15.02
CA ARG A 530 52.16 20.99 15.60
C ARG A 530 52.17 21.21 17.11
N ARG A 531 51.40 20.38 17.82
CA ARG A 531 51.21 20.52 19.26
C ARG A 531 52.06 19.51 20.01
N TYR A 532 52.68 19.97 21.09
CA TYR A 532 53.54 19.18 21.94
C TYR A 532 53.20 19.44 23.40
N VAL A 533 53.26 18.40 24.23
CA VAL A 533 53.04 18.50 25.68
C VAL A 533 54.20 17.82 26.41
N ARG A 534 54.59 18.40 27.55
CA ARG A 534 55.47 17.74 28.54
C ARG A 534 55.14 18.22 29.94
N HIS A 535 55.65 17.50 30.94
CA HIS A 535 55.72 17.99 32.32
C HIS A 535 57.16 17.93 32.83
N GLY A 536 57.46 18.73 33.86
CA GLY A 536 58.78 18.78 34.48
C GLY A 536 58.74 19.29 35.91
N ASN A 537 59.86 19.14 36.61
CA ASN A 537 60.07 19.61 37.96
C ASN A 537 61.12 20.73 37.96
N THR A 538 60.70 21.94 38.34
CA THR A 538 61.52 23.15 38.29
C THR A 538 62.44 23.29 39.50
N THR A 539 62.22 22.50 40.57
CA THR A 539 63.04 22.48 41.78
C THR A 539 64.32 21.67 41.59
N ASN A 540 64.26 20.57 40.84
CA ASN A 540 65.44 19.71 40.57
C ASN A 540 65.87 19.68 39.10
N GLY A 541 65.20 20.43 38.22
CA GLY A 541 65.53 20.56 36.80
C GLY A 541 65.17 19.34 35.93
N GLY A 542 64.42 18.37 36.46
CA GLY A 542 64.04 17.16 35.72
C GLY A 542 62.86 17.37 34.78
N TRP A 543 63.06 17.26 33.46
CA TRP A 543 62.01 17.42 32.45
C TRP A 543 61.73 16.11 31.70
N GLN A 544 60.45 15.79 31.46
CA GLN A 544 60.09 14.68 30.58
C GLN A 544 60.26 15.05 29.09
N PRO A 545 60.46 14.06 28.21
CA PRO A 545 60.47 14.29 26.77
C PRO A 545 59.15 14.91 26.29
N TRP A 546 59.26 15.76 25.27
CA TRP A 546 58.08 16.29 24.57
C TRP A 546 57.35 15.18 23.83
N ARG A 547 56.01 15.14 23.94
CA ARG A 547 55.15 14.23 23.19
C ARG A 547 54.25 15.00 22.24
N ALA A 548 54.17 14.56 21.00
CA ALA A 548 53.32 15.15 19.98
C ALA A 548 51.86 14.79 20.26
N VAL A 549 50.93 15.74 20.09
CA VAL A 549 49.50 15.52 20.34
C VAL A 549 48.63 16.03 19.18
N GLY A 550 47.60 15.25 18.85
CA GLY A 550 46.71 15.53 17.72
C GLY A 550 47.25 15.06 16.36
N SER A 551 46.43 15.19 15.31
CA SER A 551 46.83 14.80 13.95
C SER A 551 47.47 15.94 13.16
N TRP A 552 48.29 15.55 12.18
CA TRP A 552 49.10 16.46 11.37
C TRP A 552 48.61 16.46 9.92
N SER A 553 48.74 17.59 9.23
CA SER A 553 48.26 17.72 7.83
C SER A 553 49.19 17.09 6.79
N ASN A 554 50.48 16.90 7.10
CA ASN A 554 51.45 16.25 6.22
C ASN A 554 52.65 15.74 7.02
N ALA A 555 53.49 14.91 6.38
CA ALA A 555 54.70 14.34 6.97
C ALA A 555 55.95 15.23 6.82
N LEU A 556 55.82 16.49 6.40
CA LEU A 556 56.95 17.41 6.31
C LEU A 556 57.31 17.94 7.69
N GLN A 557 58.62 18.07 7.94
CA GLN A 557 59.18 18.60 9.18
C GLN A 557 58.71 17.84 10.43
N MET A 558 58.68 16.50 10.35
CA MET A 558 58.48 15.61 11.48
C MET A 558 59.47 15.88 12.62
N PRO A 559 59.16 15.48 13.87
CA PRO A 559 60.08 15.66 14.97
C PRO A 559 61.41 14.94 14.70
N THR A 560 62.50 15.53 15.18
CA THR A 560 63.87 15.03 15.04
C THR A 560 64.28 14.06 16.14
N ALA A 561 63.36 13.73 17.05
CA ALA A 561 63.51 12.68 18.06
C ALA A 561 62.14 12.06 18.38
N ASP A 562 62.13 10.97 19.15
CA ASP A 562 60.89 10.29 19.53
C ASP A 562 59.95 11.18 20.36
N CYS A 563 58.82 11.53 19.75
CA CYS A 563 57.70 12.26 20.35
C CYS A 563 56.42 11.39 20.45
N GLY A 564 56.51 10.07 20.27
CA GLY A 564 55.35 9.15 20.20
C GLY A 564 54.76 9.02 18.79
N ASP A 565 53.80 8.11 18.58
CA ASP A 565 53.20 7.87 17.25
C ASP A 565 52.34 9.06 16.79
N ILE A 566 52.50 9.47 15.52
CA ILE A 566 51.82 10.63 14.92
C ILE A 566 50.92 10.18 13.78
N TYR A 567 49.65 10.55 13.82
CA TYR A 567 48.74 10.35 12.69
C TYR A 567 48.83 11.52 11.71
N VAL A 568 49.07 11.22 10.44
CA VAL A 568 49.09 12.19 9.34
C VAL A 568 47.85 12.01 8.49
N ASP A 569 47.06 13.08 8.36
CA ASP A 569 45.86 13.11 7.54
C ASP A 569 46.19 12.64 6.10
N GLY A 570 45.51 11.59 5.63
CA GLY A 570 45.71 11.02 4.29
C GLY A 570 46.95 10.14 4.11
N ALA A 571 47.96 10.18 5.00
CA ALA A 571 49.17 9.35 4.90
C ALA A 571 49.25 8.22 5.96
N GLY A 572 48.44 8.29 7.02
CA GLY A 572 48.36 7.25 8.05
C GLY A 572 49.30 7.48 9.24
N TRP A 573 49.47 6.44 10.06
CA TRP A 573 50.32 6.50 11.26
C TRP A 573 51.80 6.56 10.91
N HIS A 574 52.56 7.33 11.67
CA HIS A 574 54.02 7.44 11.57
C HIS A 574 54.64 7.19 12.95
N ARG A 575 55.68 6.35 12.99
CA ARG A 575 56.38 5.94 14.21
C ARG A 575 57.86 6.29 14.12
N TRP A 576 58.46 6.66 15.26
CA TRP A 576 59.91 6.83 15.36
C TRP A 576 60.64 5.49 15.20
N ASN A 577 61.59 5.42 14.27
CA ASN A 577 62.34 4.20 13.99
C ASN A 577 63.77 4.18 14.55
N GLY A 578 64.14 5.17 15.37
CA GLY A 578 65.50 5.36 15.89
C GLY A 578 66.23 6.55 15.26
N THR A 579 65.91 6.90 14.01
CA THR A 579 66.59 7.99 13.26
C THR A 579 65.61 9.01 12.68
N ALA A 580 64.40 8.60 12.31
CA ALA A 580 63.35 9.47 11.77
C ALA A 580 61.95 8.88 12.00
N TYR A 581 60.91 9.66 11.74
CA TYR A 581 59.54 9.16 11.64
C TYR A 581 59.30 8.48 10.29
N ALA A 582 58.84 7.22 10.32
CA ALA A 582 58.47 6.45 9.14
C ALA A 582 57.02 5.98 9.23
N LYS A 583 56.37 5.77 8.08
CA LYS A 583 55.00 5.26 8.02
C LYS A 583 54.92 3.89 8.73
N TYR A 584 53.87 3.71 9.53
CA TYR A 584 53.55 2.51 10.28
C TYR A 584 52.08 2.14 10.03
N ASP A 585 51.82 0.90 9.62
CA ASP A 585 50.44 0.39 9.45
C ASP A 585 50.14 -0.59 10.60
N PRO A 586 49.22 -0.27 11.54
CA PRO A 586 48.88 -1.18 12.64
C PRO A 586 48.17 -2.44 12.11
N SER A 587 48.37 -3.57 12.79
CA SER A 587 47.88 -4.88 12.34
C SER A 587 46.35 -4.99 12.33
N VAL A 588 45.72 -4.72 11.19
CA VAL A 588 44.46 -5.37 10.78
C VAL A 588 44.81 -6.83 10.44
N ALA A 589 43.91 -7.81 10.67
CA ALA A 589 44.18 -9.24 10.43
C ALA A 589 44.93 -9.43 9.10
N GLN A 590 46.08 -10.10 9.15
CA GLN A 590 47.17 -10.02 8.15
C GLN A 590 46.74 -10.27 6.68
N ASP A 591 45.56 -10.84 6.45
CA ASP A 591 45.09 -11.24 5.14
C ASP A 591 44.02 -10.33 4.52
N LEU A 592 43.37 -9.40 5.23
CA LEU A 592 42.34 -8.54 4.62
C LEU A 592 42.95 -7.25 4.03
N VAL A 593 43.07 -7.20 2.71
CA VAL A 593 43.67 -6.10 1.95
C VAL A 593 42.62 -5.46 1.04
N PHE A 594 42.45 -4.14 1.18
CA PHE A 594 41.72 -3.30 0.23
C PHE A 594 42.71 -2.79 -0.84
N ASP A 595 42.72 -3.42 -2.01
CA ASP A 595 43.62 -3.08 -3.11
C ASP A 595 42.94 -2.09 -4.07
N SER A 596 43.32 -0.82 -3.99
CA SER A 596 42.80 0.24 -4.85
C SER A 596 43.34 0.19 -6.28
N ALA A 597 44.45 -0.51 -6.55
CA ALA A 597 45.03 -0.60 -7.89
C ALA A 597 44.38 -1.70 -8.72
N ALA A 598 44.09 -2.85 -8.09
CA ALA A 598 43.40 -3.97 -8.72
C ALA A 598 41.88 -3.95 -8.54
N TRP A 599 41.35 -3.00 -7.74
CA TRP A 599 39.93 -2.88 -7.40
C TRP A 599 39.37 -4.16 -6.75
N LYS A 600 40.19 -4.80 -5.92
CA LYS A 600 39.88 -6.09 -5.29
C LYS A 600 39.98 -5.96 -3.78
N VAL A 601 39.01 -6.55 -3.09
CA VAL A 601 39.18 -6.92 -1.67
C VAL A 601 39.79 -8.31 -1.67
N ARG A 602 40.99 -8.45 -1.11
CA ARG A 602 41.71 -9.73 -1.02
C ARG A 602 41.76 -10.18 0.44
N GLY A 603 41.58 -11.47 0.66
CA GLY A 603 41.84 -12.09 1.96
C GLY A 603 41.33 -13.51 2.06
N ALA A 604 41.90 -14.28 2.99
CA ALA A 604 41.54 -15.66 3.22
C ALA A 604 40.15 -15.76 3.87
N MET A 605 39.11 -15.86 3.05
CA MET A 605 37.76 -16.22 3.46
C MET A 605 37.55 -17.73 3.23
N GLY A 606 38.37 -18.53 3.92
CA GLY A 606 38.20 -19.96 4.18
C GLY A 606 37.79 -20.94 3.07
N PHE A 607 38.68 -21.88 2.73
CA PHE A 607 38.30 -23.21 2.24
C PHE A 607 39.09 -24.27 3.03
N GLY A 608 38.41 -25.05 3.87
CA GLY A 608 39.00 -26.09 4.73
C GLY A 608 38.06 -26.52 5.86
N PRO A 609 38.29 -27.67 6.53
CA PRO A 609 37.32 -28.32 7.43
C PRO A 609 36.82 -27.48 8.62
N ASN A 610 37.50 -26.36 8.94
CA ASN A 610 37.18 -25.48 10.07
C ASN A 610 37.17 -23.98 9.69
N ALA A 611 36.94 -23.60 8.42
CA ALA A 611 37.08 -22.22 7.97
C ALA A 611 35.72 -21.48 7.88
N GLY A 612 35.29 -20.87 8.98
CA GLY A 612 34.06 -20.06 9.09
C GLY A 612 34.18 -18.64 8.55
N GLY A 613 34.74 -18.46 7.35
CA GLY A 613 34.80 -17.15 6.69
C GLY A 613 33.42 -16.79 6.11
N VAL A 614 32.65 -15.96 6.80
CA VAL A 614 31.30 -15.54 6.37
C VAL A 614 31.15 -14.02 6.37
N PHE A 615 30.42 -13.50 5.39
CA PHE A 615 29.78 -12.19 5.50
C PHE A 615 28.44 -12.38 6.24
N GLN A 616 28.46 -12.30 7.57
CA GLN A 616 27.28 -12.56 8.41
C GLN A 616 26.71 -11.26 9.01
N SER A 617 25.40 -11.09 8.91
CA SER A 617 24.69 -10.11 9.74
C SER A 617 24.42 -10.70 11.12
N LEU A 618 24.78 -9.97 12.19
CA LEU A 618 24.53 -10.37 13.57
C LEU A 618 23.13 -9.94 14.09
N SER A 619 22.37 -9.21 13.27
CA SER A 619 20.99 -8.82 13.59
C SER A 619 20.19 -8.56 12.30
N GLY A 620 19.08 -9.29 12.10
CA GLY A 620 18.15 -9.09 10.97
C GLY A 620 18.51 -9.84 9.67
N THR A 621 17.87 -9.47 8.57
CA THR A 621 18.12 -10.04 7.23
C THR A 621 19.49 -9.62 6.69
N GLY A 622 20.36 -10.58 6.38
CA GLY A 622 21.66 -10.33 5.74
C GLY A 622 21.54 -10.35 4.22
N ASN A 623 21.83 -9.21 3.58
CA ASN A 623 21.86 -9.09 2.12
C ASN A 623 23.25 -8.62 1.66
N LEU A 624 23.83 -9.28 0.67
CA LEU A 624 25.01 -8.78 -0.05
C LEU A 624 24.53 -8.00 -1.29
N ASN A 625 24.39 -6.69 -1.14
CA ASN A 625 23.90 -5.81 -2.21
C ASN A 625 25.07 -5.29 -3.07
N VAL A 626 24.95 -5.43 -4.39
CA VAL A 626 25.86 -4.79 -5.36
C VAL A 626 25.05 -3.86 -6.25
N ALA A 627 25.29 -2.56 -6.13
CA ALA A 627 24.59 -1.52 -6.88
C ALA A 627 25.58 -0.75 -7.78
N PRO A 628 25.26 -0.54 -9.08
CA PRO A 628 26.06 0.32 -9.92
C PRO A 628 25.80 1.80 -9.58
N GLY A 629 26.74 2.69 -9.92
CA GLY A 629 26.51 4.14 -9.87
C GLY A 629 25.43 4.57 -10.87
N THR A 630 24.89 5.78 -10.70
CA THR A 630 23.79 6.35 -11.51
C THR A 630 24.06 6.41 -13.03
N ALA A 631 25.33 6.32 -13.46
CA ALA A 631 25.75 6.31 -14.86
C ALA A 631 26.25 4.93 -15.36
N ALA A 632 26.18 3.87 -14.55
CA ALA A 632 26.77 2.57 -14.88
C ALA A 632 25.73 1.52 -15.33
N ALA A 633 26.14 0.68 -16.27
CA ALA A 633 25.25 -0.20 -17.05
C ALA A 633 24.86 -1.52 -16.34
N GLY A 634 25.28 -1.80 -15.11
CA GLY A 634 24.87 -3.04 -14.41
C GLY A 634 25.78 -3.43 -13.25
N SER A 635 25.30 -4.33 -12.39
CA SER A 635 26.04 -4.89 -11.26
C SER A 635 26.25 -6.39 -11.40
N ARG A 636 27.31 -6.92 -10.76
CA ARG A 636 27.58 -8.36 -10.74
C ARG A 636 28.41 -8.78 -9.52
N VAL A 637 28.26 -10.05 -9.16
CA VAL A 637 29.13 -10.79 -8.22
C VAL A 637 29.80 -11.91 -9.00
N ASN A 638 31.14 -11.97 -8.94
CA ASN A 638 31.94 -12.93 -9.70
C ASN A 638 32.68 -13.89 -8.76
N VAL A 639 32.64 -15.17 -9.08
CA VAL A 639 33.45 -16.23 -8.46
C VAL A 639 34.44 -16.72 -9.51
N TRP A 640 35.73 -16.48 -9.27
CA TRP A 640 36.81 -16.83 -10.18
C TRP A 640 37.44 -18.16 -9.77
N GLN A 641 37.75 -19.02 -10.76
CA GLN A 641 38.45 -20.28 -10.49
C GLN A 641 39.86 -20.04 -9.94
N ASP A 642 40.55 -19.02 -10.44
CA ASP A 642 41.90 -18.64 -10.01
C ASP A 642 42.13 -17.14 -10.21
N SER A 643 43.33 -16.67 -9.83
CA SER A 643 43.73 -15.26 -9.94
C SER A 643 44.48 -14.91 -11.24
N GLY A 644 44.63 -15.86 -12.16
CA GLY A 644 45.34 -15.70 -13.42
C GLY A 644 44.59 -14.85 -14.44
N ALA A 645 45.30 -14.36 -15.45
CA ALA A 645 44.72 -13.52 -16.50
C ALA A 645 43.69 -14.24 -17.37
N ASN A 646 43.71 -15.58 -17.39
CA ASN A 646 42.88 -16.44 -18.24
C ASN A 646 41.96 -17.37 -17.43
N ALA A 647 41.28 -16.83 -16.43
CA ALA A 647 40.48 -17.61 -15.48
C ALA A 647 39.03 -17.83 -15.96
N SER A 648 38.45 -18.97 -15.62
CA SER A 648 37.00 -19.20 -15.69
C SER A 648 36.28 -18.41 -14.60
N VAL A 649 35.05 -17.95 -14.88
CA VAL A 649 34.25 -17.18 -13.91
C VAL A 649 32.79 -17.61 -13.92
N LEU A 650 32.22 -17.80 -12.74
CA LEU A 650 30.77 -17.82 -12.52
C LEU A 650 30.32 -16.43 -12.11
N SER A 651 29.37 -15.85 -12.83
CA SER A 651 28.86 -14.49 -12.57
C SER A 651 27.35 -14.50 -12.32
N LEU A 652 26.93 -13.84 -11.24
CA LEU A 652 25.54 -13.44 -11.01
C LEU A 652 25.43 -11.96 -11.32
N GLN A 653 24.64 -11.58 -12.32
CA GLN A 653 24.72 -10.23 -12.89
C GLN A 653 23.36 -9.66 -13.31
N CYS A 654 23.22 -8.34 -13.21
CA CYS A 654 22.01 -7.61 -13.59
C CYS A 654 22.38 -6.36 -14.37
N PHE A 655 21.88 -6.28 -15.62
CA PHE A 655 22.04 -5.16 -16.55
C PHE A 655 20.64 -4.68 -16.98
N PRO A 656 20.49 -3.48 -17.59
CA PRO A 656 19.24 -3.04 -18.19
C PRO A 656 18.67 -4.02 -19.23
N SER A 657 19.52 -4.84 -19.85
CA SER A 657 19.11 -5.87 -20.82
C SER A 657 18.59 -7.16 -20.18
N GLY A 658 18.77 -7.36 -18.86
CA GLY A 658 18.30 -8.54 -18.14
C GLY A 658 19.16 -8.96 -16.93
N SER A 659 18.65 -9.94 -16.20
CA SER A 659 19.37 -10.64 -15.13
C SER A 659 19.91 -11.97 -15.65
N TYR A 660 21.15 -12.31 -15.32
CA TYR A 660 21.85 -13.48 -15.87
C TYR A 660 22.62 -14.24 -14.80
N ILE A 661 22.68 -15.56 -14.97
CA ILE A 661 23.67 -16.46 -14.38
C ILE A 661 24.58 -16.88 -15.53
N THR A 662 25.88 -16.58 -15.46
CA THR A 662 26.78 -16.74 -16.60
C THR A 662 28.04 -17.51 -16.21
N SER A 663 28.32 -18.56 -16.99
CA SER A 663 29.66 -19.15 -17.06
C SER A 663 30.45 -18.41 -18.13
N GLY A 664 31.49 -17.69 -17.71
CA GLY A 664 32.33 -16.87 -18.56
C GLY A 664 33.81 -17.18 -18.38
N ARG A 665 34.66 -16.35 -18.99
CA ARG A 665 36.12 -16.45 -18.91
C ARG A 665 36.77 -15.10 -19.15
N THR A 666 38.00 -14.92 -18.68
CA THR A 666 38.90 -13.88 -19.20
C THR A 666 39.91 -14.47 -20.18
N GLY A 667 40.34 -13.65 -21.15
CA GLY A 667 41.33 -14.02 -22.17
C GLY A 667 41.07 -15.39 -22.80
N THR A 668 42.02 -16.31 -22.67
CA THR A 668 41.98 -17.65 -23.27
C THR A 668 41.49 -18.76 -22.32
N GLY A 669 40.82 -18.42 -21.21
CA GLY A 669 40.31 -19.41 -20.24
C GLY A 669 39.29 -20.41 -20.81
N ALA A 670 38.80 -21.36 -20.01
CA ALA A 670 37.75 -22.30 -20.43
C ALA A 670 36.35 -21.84 -19.98
N TYR A 671 35.31 -22.14 -20.76
CA TYR A 671 33.94 -22.08 -20.23
C TYR A 671 33.68 -23.34 -19.39
N GLN A 672 33.00 -23.18 -18.26
CA GLN A 672 32.62 -24.29 -17.39
C GLN A 672 31.12 -24.60 -17.55
N PRO A 673 30.68 -25.85 -17.38
CA PRO A 673 29.25 -26.15 -17.29
C PRO A 673 28.63 -25.51 -16.03
N LEU A 674 27.35 -25.18 -16.10
CA LEU A 674 26.56 -24.81 -14.91
C LEU A 674 25.90 -26.08 -14.38
N ILE A 675 26.37 -26.59 -13.24
CA ILE A 675 25.93 -27.88 -12.68
C ILE A 675 25.02 -27.63 -11.47
N PHE A 676 23.89 -28.32 -11.41
CA PHE A 676 23.01 -28.36 -10.25
C PHE A 676 23.25 -29.68 -9.51
N GLU A 677 23.76 -29.60 -8.29
CA GLU A 677 24.18 -30.75 -7.50
C GLU A 677 23.47 -30.79 -6.14
N VAL A 678 23.10 -31.98 -5.68
CA VAL A 678 22.59 -32.22 -4.31
C VAL A 678 23.33 -33.42 -3.76
N ILE A 679 23.82 -33.33 -2.52
CA ILE A 679 24.53 -34.42 -1.78
C ILE A 679 25.67 -35.11 -2.56
N GLY A 680 26.39 -34.41 -3.46
CA GLY A 680 27.45 -35.03 -4.26
C GLY A 680 27.02 -35.45 -5.67
N TYR A 681 25.74 -35.35 -6.00
CA TYR A 681 25.15 -35.91 -7.22
C TYR A 681 24.59 -34.84 -8.16
N ASP A 682 24.95 -34.93 -9.44
CA ASP A 682 24.41 -34.08 -10.49
C ASP A 682 22.92 -34.38 -10.73
N CYS A 683 22.09 -33.35 -10.59
CA CYS A 683 20.65 -33.41 -10.78
C CYS A 683 20.21 -32.74 -12.10
N GLY A 684 21.13 -32.09 -12.81
CA GLY A 684 20.94 -31.40 -14.07
C GLY A 684 22.07 -30.41 -14.33
N ARG A 685 22.30 -30.07 -15.61
CA ARG A 685 23.35 -29.11 -15.99
C ARG A 685 23.04 -28.37 -17.28
N ILE A 686 23.70 -27.22 -17.47
CA ILE A 686 23.87 -26.55 -18.77
C ILE A 686 25.30 -26.82 -19.22
N ASN A 687 25.48 -27.55 -20.32
CA ASN A 687 26.81 -27.89 -20.82
C ASN A 687 27.50 -26.71 -21.54
N THR A 688 28.78 -26.86 -21.88
CA THR A 688 29.57 -25.82 -22.57
C THR A 688 29.11 -25.55 -24.01
N ALA A 689 28.22 -26.37 -24.56
CA ALA A 689 27.50 -26.14 -25.82
C ALA A 689 26.14 -25.44 -25.61
N ALA A 690 25.89 -24.87 -24.43
CA ALA A 690 24.66 -24.17 -24.06
C ALA A 690 23.37 -25.01 -24.13
N THR A 691 23.46 -26.32 -23.86
CA THR A 691 22.30 -27.23 -23.84
C THR A 691 21.91 -27.61 -22.41
N TRP A 692 20.60 -27.63 -22.13
CA TRP A 692 20.04 -28.11 -20.86
C TRP A 692 19.92 -29.63 -20.84
N VAL A 693 20.45 -30.23 -19.77
CA VAL A 693 20.34 -31.66 -19.47
C VAL A 693 19.61 -31.80 -18.13
N LEU A 694 18.48 -32.51 -18.12
CA LEU A 694 17.71 -32.81 -16.91
C LEU A 694 18.08 -34.22 -16.42
N GLY A 695 18.60 -34.32 -15.19
CA GLY A 695 19.07 -35.57 -14.58
C GLY A 695 20.58 -35.81 -14.68
N ALA A 696 21.09 -36.75 -13.88
CA ALA A 696 22.51 -37.10 -13.83
C ALA A 696 23.01 -37.62 -15.18
N GLU A 697 24.07 -37.01 -15.72
CA GLU A 697 24.82 -37.61 -16.84
C GLU A 697 25.71 -38.72 -16.30
N TYR A 698 25.18 -39.95 -16.28
CA TYR A 698 25.97 -41.16 -16.02
C TYR A 698 25.77 -42.16 -17.17
N SER A 699 26.85 -42.80 -17.60
CA SER A 699 26.88 -43.76 -18.71
C SER A 699 25.85 -44.91 -18.52
N ARG A 700 24.85 -44.95 -19.41
CA ARG A 700 23.92 -46.04 -19.77
C ARG A 700 23.48 -47.04 -18.67
N ASN A 701 22.21 -46.97 -18.27
CA ASN A 701 21.14 -47.94 -18.64
C ASN A 701 19.90 -47.67 -17.76
N TYR A 702 18.88 -47.10 -18.40
CA TYR A 702 17.54 -46.69 -17.90
C TYR A 702 17.45 -45.36 -17.13
N LEU A 703 17.33 -44.29 -17.92
CA LEU A 703 16.60 -43.06 -17.57
C LEU A 703 15.70 -42.72 -18.76
N VAL A 704 14.40 -43.02 -18.68
CA VAL A 704 13.39 -42.38 -19.55
C VAL A 704 12.44 -41.66 -18.58
N ARG A 705 12.60 -40.35 -18.34
CA ARG A 705 12.39 -39.17 -19.19
C ARG A 705 10.88 -38.89 -19.36
N GLN A 706 10.44 -37.90 -18.59
CA GLN A 706 9.19 -37.12 -18.67
C GLN A 706 7.93 -37.69 -17.96
N ALA A 707 7.63 -37.16 -16.77
CA ALA A 707 6.31 -37.19 -16.16
C ALA A 707 5.69 -35.79 -16.23
N ILE A 708 4.48 -35.65 -16.80
CA ILE A 708 3.74 -34.39 -16.89
C ILE A 708 2.45 -34.57 -16.10
N ASN A 709 2.39 -33.98 -14.89
CA ASN A 709 1.14 -33.87 -14.14
C ASN A 709 0.42 -32.60 -14.58
N PHE A 710 -0.76 -32.75 -15.18
CA PHE A 710 -1.54 -31.64 -15.71
C PHE A 710 -2.95 -31.64 -15.14
N GLU A 711 -3.29 -30.62 -14.35
CA GLU A 711 -4.66 -30.31 -13.95
C GLU A 711 -5.18 -29.15 -14.83
N GLY A 712 -6.02 -29.48 -15.81
CA GLY A 712 -6.43 -28.58 -16.90
C GLY A 712 -7.82 -27.93 -16.77
N GLY A 713 -8.00 -26.82 -17.49
CA GLY A 713 -9.28 -26.13 -17.80
C GLY A 713 -9.09 -25.01 -18.85
N GLY A 714 -10.04 -24.82 -19.77
CA GLY A 714 -9.96 -23.86 -20.89
C GLY A 714 -9.01 -24.29 -22.02
N SER A 715 -8.33 -23.35 -22.69
CA SER A 715 -7.39 -23.62 -23.82
C SER A 715 -6.00 -24.14 -23.40
N ARG A 716 -5.92 -24.93 -22.32
CA ARG A 716 -4.65 -25.43 -21.76
C ARG A 716 -4.43 -26.89 -22.18
N PHE A 717 -3.19 -27.24 -22.54
CA PHE A 717 -2.80 -28.60 -22.97
C PHE A 717 -1.75 -29.18 -22.03
N GLY A 718 -1.82 -30.48 -21.73
CA GLY A 718 -0.81 -31.17 -20.91
C GLY A 718 0.54 -31.25 -21.64
N THR A 719 0.54 -31.81 -22.84
CA THR A 719 1.69 -31.79 -23.74
C THR A 719 1.26 -31.29 -25.11
N LEU A 720 1.83 -30.17 -25.56
CA LEU A 720 1.56 -29.59 -26.88
C LEU A 720 2.77 -29.82 -27.80
N TYR A 721 2.54 -30.47 -28.94
CA TYR A 721 3.54 -30.60 -29.99
C TYR A 721 3.13 -29.74 -31.19
N SER A 722 3.70 -28.55 -31.29
CA SER A 722 3.43 -27.59 -32.37
C SER A 722 4.70 -27.38 -33.20
N PRO A 723 4.93 -28.17 -34.25
CA PRO A 723 6.12 -28.05 -35.07
C PRO A 723 6.12 -26.72 -35.84
N GLN A 724 7.31 -26.19 -36.15
CA GLN A 724 7.47 -24.94 -36.91
C GLN A 724 7.13 -25.10 -38.41
N ALA A 725 7.04 -26.35 -38.89
CA ALA A 725 6.70 -26.68 -40.26
C ALA A 725 5.79 -27.92 -40.30
N ASP A 726 4.97 -28.01 -41.33
CA ASP A 726 4.16 -29.18 -41.63
C ASP A 726 5.05 -30.39 -42.03
N ASN A 727 4.48 -31.60 -42.00
CA ASN A 727 5.14 -32.86 -42.37
C ASN A 727 6.29 -33.28 -41.44
N THR A 728 6.17 -32.99 -40.14
CA THR A 728 7.15 -33.37 -39.13
C THR A 728 6.66 -34.53 -38.25
N SER A 729 7.58 -35.13 -37.49
CA SER A 729 7.28 -36.23 -36.56
C SER A 729 7.33 -35.73 -35.11
N PRO A 730 6.23 -35.17 -34.56
CA PRO A 730 6.20 -34.71 -33.17
C PRO A 730 6.58 -35.79 -32.15
N ILE A 731 6.29 -37.06 -32.44
CA ILE A 731 6.71 -38.20 -31.62
C ILE A 731 7.38 -39.25 -32.52
N VAL A 732 8.54 -39.73 -32.09
CA VAL A 732 9.38 -40.71 -32.80
C VAL A 732 9.69 -41.88 -31.86
N PHE A 733 9.46 -43.11 -32.33
CA PHE A 733 9.80 -44.33 -31.59
C PHE A 733 11.02 -44.99 -32.21
N THR A 734 12.07 -45.22 -31.42
CA THR A 734 13.28 -45.91 -31.85
C THR A 734 13.51 -47.19 -31.05
N ASN A 735 14.13 -48.19 -31.67
CA ASN A 735 14.61 -49.38 -30.96
C ASN A 735 15.87 -49.05 -30.15
N ALA A 736 16.34 -50.01 -29.34
CA ALA A 736 17.52 -49.83 -28.47
C ALA A 736 18.82 -49.49 -29.23
N ALA A 737 18.92 -49.81 -30.51
CA ALA A 737 20.05 -49.48 -31.38
C ALA A 737 19.90 -48.11 -32.07
N GLY A 738 18.81 -47.37 -31.80
CA GLY A 738 18.52 -46.06 -32.39
C GLY A 738 17.81 -46.10 -33.75
N GLY A 739 17.44 -47.28 -34.25
CA GLY A 739 16.69 -47.42 -35.50
C GLY A 739 15.22 -47.04 -35.33
N LEU A 740 14.65 -46.35 -36.32
CA LEU A 740 13.25 -45.92 -36.31
C LEU A 740 12.28 -47.11 -36.41
N VAL A 741 11.34 -47.24 -35.47
CA VAL A 741 10.33 -48.32 -35.43
C VAL A 741 8.87 -47.82 -35.41
N GLY A 742 8.67 -46.51 -35.36
CA GLY A 742 7.34 -45.91 -35.51
C GLY A 742 7.37 -44.39 -35.39
N THR A 743 6.32 -43.73 -35.88
CA THR A 743 6.17 -42.27 -35.76
C THR A 743 4.71 -41.87 -35.57
N ILE A 744 4.50 -40.74 -34.90
CA ILE A 744 3.28 -39.93 -35.06
C ILE A 744 3.71 -38.72 -35.88
N GLN A 745 3.11 -38.57 -37.06
CA GLN A 745 3.43 -37.52 -38.02
C GLN A 745 2.24 -36.59 -38.23
N THR A 746 2.51 -35.31 -38.44
CA THR A 746 1.49 -34.30 -38.72
C THR A 746 1.74 -33.67 -40.08
N SER A 747 0.71 -33.60 -40.92
CA SER A 747 0.66 -32.80 -42.14
C SER A 747 -0.15 -31.51 -41.88
N PRO A 748 -0.33 -30.61 -42.86
CA PRO A 748 -1.14 -29.40 -42.67
C PRO A 748 -2.59 -29.68 -42.27
N SER A 749 -3.11 -30.90 -42.52
CA SER A 749 -4.52 -31.24 -42.34
C SER A 749 -4.79 -32.59 -41.66
N ALA A 750 -3.77 -33.37 -41.29
CA ALA A 750 -3.96 -34.71 -40.74
C ALA A 750 -2.83 -35.15 -39.78
N THR A 751 -3.15 -36.13 -38.93
CA THR A 751 -2.18 -36.87 -38.11
C THR A 751 -2.15 -38.33 -38.56
N SER A 752 -0.96 -38.89 -38.81
CA SER A 752 -0.76 -40.30 -39.13
C SER A 752 -0.02 -41.03 -38.00
N TYR A 753 -0.45 -42.27 -37.73
CA TYR A 753 0.14 -43.18 -36.76
C TYR A 753 0.81 -44.33 -37.52
N ASN A 754 2.15 -44.31 -37.60
CA ASN A 754 2.91 -45.23 -38.45
C ASN A 754 3.67 -46.25 -37.60
N THR A 755 3.59 -47.52 -38.01
CA THR A 755 4.37 -48.65 -37.46
C THR A 755 5.23 -49.27 -38.55
N THR A 756 6.33 -49.94 -38.18
CA THR A 756 7.16 -50.66 -39.16
C THR A 756 6.41 -51.86 -39.75
N SER A 757 6.35 -51.94 -41.09
CA SER A 757 5.69 -53.03 -41.83
C SER A 757 6.39 -53.35 -43.18
N ASP A 758 7.68 -53.05 -43.31
CA ASP A 758 8.51 -53.32 -44.49
C ASP A 758 8.87 -54.82 -44.57
N TYR A 759 8.99 -55.38 -45.79
CA TYR A 759 9.29 -56.81 -45.98
C TYR A 759 10.69 -57.20 -45.46
N ARG A 760 11.65 -56.26 -45.45
CA ARG A 760 13.03 -56.52 -45.00
C ARG A 760 13.15 -56.84 -43.50
N VAL A 761 12.11 -56.52 -42.73
CA VAL A 761 12.04 -56.82 -41.30
C VAL A 761 11.06 -57.95 -40.97
N LYS A 762 10.59 -58.69 -41.97
CA LYS A 762 9.66 -59.83 -41.84
C LYS A 762 10.26 -61.10 -42.43
N TYR A 763 9.96 -62.25 -41.83
CA TYR A 763 10.34 -63.59 -42.32
C TYR A 763 9.12 -64.53 -42.23
N ASP A 764 9.15 -65.66 -42.95
CA ASP A 764 8.05 -66.64 -43.07
C ASP A 764 6.70 -66.01 -43.49
N ILE A 765 6.71 -65.31 -44.63
CA ILE A 765 5.52 -64.65 -45.18
C ILE A 765 4.66 -65.68 -45.92
N GLU A 766 3.49 -65.99 -45.38
CA GLU A 766 2.49 -66.89 -45.97
C GLU A 766 1.13 -66.19 -46.13
N ASP A 767 0.33 -66.64 -47.09
CA ASP A 767 -1.04 -66.18 -47.26
C ASP A 767 -1.90 -66.58 -46.06
N MET A 768 -2.75 -65.66 -45.61
CA MET A 768 -3.68 -65.93 -44.52
C MET A 768 -4.77 -66.91 -44.99
N ASP A 769 -5.00 -67.99 -44.24
CA ASP A 769 -6.10 -68.94 -44.53
C ASP A 769 -7.45 -68.20 -44.49
N GLY A 770 -8.03 -67.99 -45.67
CA GLY A 770 -9.31 -67.30 -45.84
C GLY A 770 -10.46 -67.98 -45.11
N ALA A 771 -10.48 -69.30 -45.04
CA ALA A 771 -11.54 -70.03 -44.33
C ALA A 771 -11.41 -69.83 -42.81
N TRP A 772 -10.20 -69.82 -42.28
CA TRP A 772 -9.94 -69.44 -40.89
C TRP A 772 -10.26 -67.98 -40.61
N ALA A 773 -9.86 -67.05 -41.48
CA ALA A 773 -10.13 -65.62 -41.32
C ALA A 773 -11.64 -65.35 -41.27
N LEU A 774 -12.41 -65.93 -42.21
CA LEU A 774 -13.86 -65.81 -42.25
C LEU A 774 -14.54 -66.39 -41.02
N ARG A 775 -14.18 -67.62 -40.60
CA ARG A 775 -14.70 -68.20 -39.36
C ARG A 775 -14.36 -67.36 -38.13
N SER A 776 -13.17 -66.78 -38.11
CA SER A 776 -12.73 -65.93 -37.01
C SER A 776 -13.54 -64.63 -36.95
N VAL A 777 -13.72 -63.94 -38.08
CA VAL A 777 -14.54 -62.72 -38.14
C VAL A 777 -16.00 -62.99 -37.77
N LEU A 778 -16.58 -64.09 -38.23
CA LEU A 778 -17.95 -64.49 -37.86
C LEU A 778 -18.12 -64.81 -36.38
N ARG A 779 -17.03 -65.16 -35.68
CA ARG A 779 -17.03 -65.36 -34.22
C ARG A 779 -16.83 -64.07 -33.44
N MET A 780 -16.34 -63.01 -34.08
CA MET A 780 -16.21 -61.69 -33.43
C MET A 780 -17.60 -61.11 -33.16
N ARG A 781 -17.78 -60.52 -31.99
CA ARG A 781 -19.06 -59.94 -31.56
C ARG A 781 -18.92 -58.42 -31.43
N PRO A 782 -19.17 -57.65 -32.51
CA PRO A 782 -19.33 -56.22 -32.37
C PRO A 782 -20.54 -55.93 -31.48
N ARG A 783 -20.39 -55.00 -30.55
CA ARG A 783 -21.41 -54.61 -29.56
C ARG A 783 -21.58 -53.10 -29.59
N THR A 784 -22.81 -52.66 -29.41
CA THR A 784 -23.12 -51.32 -28.93
C THR A 784 -23.16 -51.38 -27.40
N PHE A 785 -22.37 -50.56 -26.72
CA PHE A 785 -22.33 -50.49 -25.27
C PHE A 785 -22.32 -49.03 -24.80
N ARG A 786 -22.58 -48.83 -23.51
CA ARG A 786 -22.47 -47.52 -22.86
C ARG A 786 -21.34 -47.52 -21.86
N MET A 787 -20.57 -46.43 -21.83
CA MET A 787 -19.50 -46.27 -20.88
C MET A 787 -20.08 -45.97 -19.49
N VAL A 788 -19.67 -46.73 -18.47
CA VAL A 788 -20.15 -46.53 -17.09
C VAL A 788 -19.79 -45.16 -16.52
N MET A 789 -18.70 -44.55 -17.02
CA MET A 789 -18.18 -43.29 -16.50
C MET A 789 -18.99 -42.07 -16.95
N ASP A 790 -19.55 -42.06 -18.16
CA ASP A 790 -20.19 -40.88 -18.75
C ASP A 790 -21.47 -41.16 -19.55
N ASP A 791 -21.94 -42.41 -19.55
CA ASP A 791 -23.13 -42.89 -20.29
C ASP A 791 -23.05 -42.71 -21.82
N SER A 792 -21.85 -42.45 -22.36
CA SER A 792 -21.66 -42.31 -23.81
C SER A 792 -21.90 -43.65 -24.53
N ALA A 793 -22.74 -43.64 -25.55
CA ALA A 793 -22.99 -44.80 -26.40
C ALA A 793 -21.86 -44.95 -27.43
N GLN A 794 -21.28 -46.14 -27.50
CA GLN A 794 -20.16 -46.46 -28.38
C GLN A 794 -20.38 -47.83 -29.02
N ASP A 795 -19.91 -47.98 -30.26
CA ASP A 795 -19.83 -49.25 -30.95
C ASP A 795 -18.39 -49.77 -30.90
N GLY A 796 -18.20 -51.05 -30.59
CA GLY A 796 -16.88 -51.65 -30.51
C GLY A 796 -16.91 -53.11 -30.12
N PHE A 797 -15.86 -53.55 -29.43
CA PHE A 797 -15.72 -54.92 -28.93
C PHE A 797 -15.50 -54.92 -27.42
N ILE A 798 -16.04 -55.93 -26.73
CA ILE A 798 -15.68 -56.21 -25.34
C ILE A 798 -14.34 -56.94 -25.33
N ALA A 799 -13.34 -56.38 -24.66
CA ALA A 799 -11.94 -56.79 -24.78
C ALA A 799 -11.70 -58.30 -24.54
N HIS A 800 -12.19 -58.87 -23.44
CA HIS A 800 -11.99 -60.30 -23.16
C HIS A 800 -12.76 -61.22 -24.12
N GLU A 801 -13.94 -60.83 -24.61
CA GLU A 801 -14.67 -61.61 -25.63
C GLU A 801 -13.88 -61.65 -26.95
N LEU A 802 -13.30 -60.51 -27.33
CA LEU A 802 -12.47 -60.43 -28.53
C LEU A 802 -11.15 -61.18 -28.36
N GLN A 803 -10.56 -61.19 -27.16
CA GLN A 803 -9.28 -61.84 -26.88
C GLN A 803 -9.30 -63.35 -27.17
N GLU A 804 -10.44 -64.02 -26.98
CA GLU A 804 -10.63 -65.44 -27.31
C GLU A 804 -10.54 -65.73 -28.82
N VAL A 805 -10.77 -64.73 -29.66
CA VAL A 805 -10.84 -64.88 -31.13
C VAL A 805 -9.69 -64.16 -31.85
N ALA A 806 -9.24 -63.02 -31.34
CA ALA A 806 -8.16 -62.20 -31.88
C ALA A 806 -7.24 -61.69 -30.75
N PRO A 807 -6.41 -62.55 -30.15
CA PRO A 807 -5.59 -62.19 -28.99
C PRO A 807 -4.60 -61.05 -29.27
N LEU A 808 -4.07 -60.97 -30.49
CA LEU A 808 -3.14 -59.91 -30.89
C LEU A 808 -3.76 -58.51 -30.98
N ALA A 809 -5.10 -58.41 -30.99
CA ALA A 809 -5.83 -57.15 -30.98
C ALA A 809 -6.15 -56.67 -29.55
N VAL A 810 -5.85 -57.46 -28.52
CA VAL A 810 -6.17 -57.15 -27.12
C VAL A 810 -4.92 -57.17 -26.27
N SER A 811 -4.73 -56.11 -25.49
CA SER A 811 -3.64 -55.99 -24.52
C SER A 811 -4.17 -56.03 -23.09
N GLY A 812 -3.39 -56.63 -22.20
CA GLY A 812 -3.76 -56.82 -20.79
C GLY A 812 -4.53 -58.12 -20.52
N GLU A 813 -4.71 -58.40 -19.23
CA GLU A 813 -5.39 -59.59 -18.72
C GLU A 813 -6.77 -59.23 -18.16
N LYS A 814 -7.74 -60.12 -18.30
CA LYS A 814 -9.10 -59.93 -17.79
C LYS A 814 -9.05 -59.81 -16.26
N ASP A 815 -9.77 -58.83 -15.72
CA ASP A 815 -9.91 -58.57 -14.27
C ASP A 815 -8.58 -58.29 -13.54
N ALA A 816 -7.53 -57.89 -14.27
CA ALA A 816 -6.25 -57.55 -13.68
C ALA A 816 -6.34 -56.32 -12.76
N VAL A 817 -5.53 -56.31 -11.70
CA VAL A 817 -5.42 -55.19 -10.75
C VAL A 817 -3.97 -54.71 -10.66
N MET A 818 -3.79 -53.41 -10.44
CA MET A 818 -2.48 -52.82 -10.15
C MET A 818 -2.44 -52.34 -8.69
N THR A 819 -1.33 -52.64 -8.01
CA THR A 819 -1.05 -52.16 -6.65
C THR A 819 -0.73 -50.68 -6.68
N ASP A 820 -1.45 -49.89 -5.88
CA ASP A 820 -1.17 -48.47 -5.69
C ASP A 820 0.06 -48.29 -4.80
N VAL A 821 1.05 -47.52 -5.27
CA VAL A 821 2.29 -47.21 -4.55
C VAL A 821 2.04 -46.19 -3.42
N HIS A 822 0.82 -45.67 -3.29
CA HIS A 822 0.44 -44.65 -2.32
C HIS A 822 -0.58 -45.13 -1.26
N GLY A 823 -0.74 -46.44 -1.07
CA GLY A 823 -1.50 -47.00 0.05
C GLY A 823 -3.03 -46.95 -0.08
N ALA A 824 -3.56 -46.65 -1.26
CA ALA A 824 -4.99 -46.75 -1.55
C ALA A 824 -5.37 -48.14 -2.10
N ALA A 825 -6.68 -48.41 -2.19
CA ALA A 825 -7.23 -49.68 -2.68
C ALA A 825 -6.70 -50.03 -4.09
N PRO A 826 -6.48 -51.32 -4.41
CA PRO A 826 -6.00 -51.75 -5.73
C PRO A 826 -6.86 -51.16 -6.86
N ARG A 827 -6.21 -50.61 -7.89
CA ARG A 827 -6.91 -50.03 -9.05
C ARG A 827 -7.08 -51.10 -10.14
N MET A 828 -8.19 -51.04 -10.86
CA MET A 828 -8.42 -51.90 -12.03
C MET A 828 -7.39 -51.62 -13.13
N LYS A 829 -6.72 -52.67 -13.61
CA LYS A 829 -5.84 -52.65 -14.78
C LYS A 829 -6.68 -53.11 -15.98
N LEU A 830 -7.28 -52.13 -16.65
CA LEU A 830 -8.19 -52.37 -17.77
C LEU A 830 -7.47 -52.98 -18.98
N GLN A 831 -8.16 -53.86 -19.70
CA GLN A 831 -7.72 -54.34 -21.01
C GLN A 831 -7.98 -53.29 -22.08
N GLY A 832 -7.12 -53.24 -23.10
CA GLY A 832 -7.26 -52.34 -24.25
C GLY A 832 -7.40 -53.09 -25.57
N VAL A 833 -8.20 -52.56 -26.50
CA VAL A 833 -8.40 -53.11 -27.85
C VAL A 833 -7.73 -52.21 -28.89
N ASP A 834 -6.86 -52.79 -29.72
CA ASP A 834 -6.32 -52.16 -30.92
C ASP A 834 -7.05 -52.69 -32.16
N SER A 835 -8.09 -51.96 -32.57
CA SER A 835 -8.92 -52.31 -33.72
C SER A 835 -8.14 -52.36 -35.05
N SER A 836 -6.99 -51.68 -35.15
CA SER A 836 -6.19 -51.68 -36.38
C SER A 836 -5.67 -53.08 -36.73
N LYS A 837 -5.46 -53.94 -35.72
CA LYS A 837 -5.01 -55.33 -35.89
C LYS A 837 -6.07 -56.25 -36.49
N LEU A 838 -7.33 -55.82 -36.56
CA LEU A 838 -8.41 -56.60 -37.15
C LEU A 838 -8.53 -56.42 -38.67
N VAL A 839 -7.99 -55.33 -39.22
CA VAL A 839 -8.19 -54.92 -40.62
C VAL A 839 -7.74 -55.98 -41.62
N ALA A 840 -6.50 -56.48 -41.50
CA ALA A 840 -5.99 -57.49 -42.42
C ALA A 840 -6.83 -58.78 -42.42
N ARG A 841 -7.34 -59.18 -41.24
CA ARG A 841 -8.20 -60.36 -41.09
C ARG A 841 -9.58 -60.15 -41.71
N MET A 842 -10.15 -58.95 -41.60
CA MET A 842 -11.42 -58.60 -42.24
C MET A 842 -11.30 -58.62 -43.77
N VAL A 843 -10.22 -58.10 -44.34
CA VAL A 843 -9.97 -58.11 -45.80
C VAL A 843 -9.87 -59.55 -46.31
N CYS A 844 -9.09 -60.41 -45.65
CA CYS A 844 -8.96 -61.81 -46.03
C CYS A 844 -10.31 -62.57 -45.94
N ALA A 845 -11.11 -62.30 -44.89
CA ALA A 845 -12.46 -62.85 -44.78
C ALA A 845 -13.37 -62.41 -45.94
N MET A 846 -13.30 -61.15 -46.37
CA MET A 846 -14.08 -60.64 -47.50
C MET A 846 -13.68 -61.30 -48.82
N GLN A 847 -12.38 -61.52 -49.04
CA GLN A 847 -11.87 -62.25 -50.21
C GLN A 847 -12.39 -63.69 -50.23
N GLU A 848 -12.36 -64.40 -49.09
CA GLU A 848 -12.91 -65.76 -49.00
C GLU A 848 -14.43 -65.79 -49.21
N MET A 849 -15.18 -64.81 -48.70
CA MET A 849 -16.61 -64.70 -48.99
C MET A 849 -16.86 -64.54 -50.49
N HIS A 850 -16.09 -63.67 -51.15
CA HIS A 850 -16.20 -63.46 -52.59
C HIS A 850 -15.90 -64.73 -53.38
N ARG A 851 -14.82 -65.44 -53.07
CA ARG A 851 -14.46 -66.72 -53.68
C ARG A 851 -15.58 -67.76 -53.55
N ARG A 852 -16.21 -67.86 -52.37
CA ARG A 852 -17.35 -68.77 -52.16
C ARG A 852 -18.57 -68.37 -52.98
N ILE A 853 -18.84 -67.06 -53.12
CA ILE A 853 -19.93 -66.54 -53.96
C ILE A 853 -19.68 -66.90 -55.43
N GLU A 854 -18.45 -66.77 -55.93
CA GLU A 854 -18.11 -67.17 -57.30
C GLU A 854 -18.26 -68.68 -57.52
N GLU A 855 -17.79 -69.52 -56.59
CA GLU A 855 -17.95 -70.97 -56.69
C GLU A 855 -19.43 -71.38 -56.64
N LEU A 856 -20.22 -70.77 -55.75
CA LEU A 856 -21.68 -70.93 -55.70
C LEU A 856 -22.31 -70.53 -57.05
N THR A 857 -21.88 -69.43 -57.65
CA THR A 857 -22.38 -68.96 -58.95
C THR A 857 -22.05 -69.96 -60.06
N ARG A 858 -20.81 -70.47 -60.13
CA ARG A 858 -20.40 -71.51 -61.10
C ARG A 858 -21.14 -72.83 -60.90
N GLN A 859 -21.47 -73.20 -59.67
CA GLN A 859 -22.29 -74.38 -59.38
C GLN A 859 -23.73 -74.20 -59.85
N VAL A 860 -24.31 -73.01 -59.64
CA VAL A 860 -25.63 -72.65 -60.16
C VAL A 860 -25.65 -72.66 -61.70
N GLU A 861 -24.59 -72.17 -62.36
CA GLU A 861 -24.45 -72.24 -63.82
C GLU A 861 -24.29 -73.68 -64.34
N ARG A 862 -23.50 -74.53 -63.66
CA ARG A 862 -23.39 -75.97 -63.97
C ARG A 862 -24.71 -76.71 -63.79
N LEU A 863 -25.50 -76.37 -62.77
CA LEU A 863 -26.84 -76.95 -62.55
C LEU A 863 -27.86 -76.45 -63.59
N ARG A 864 -27.66 -75.24 -64.14
CA ARG A 864 -28.50 -74.69 -65.23
C ARG A 864 -28.10 -75.20 -66.62
N GLY A 865 -26.85 -75.63 -66.83
CA GLY A 865 -26.34 -76.16 -68.11
C GLY A 865 -26.59 -77.65 -68.37
N GLY A 866 -27.52 -78.29 -67.65
CA GLY A 866 -27.89 -79.69 -67.83
C GLY A 866 -28.74 -80.01 -69.09
N ASP A 867 -29.13 -79.01 -69.87
CA ASP A 867 -29.84 -79.17 -71.14
C ASP A 867 -29.08 -78.47 -72.29
N GLY A 868 -28.31 -79.24 -73.09
CA GLY A 868 -27.92 -78.87 -74.47
C GLY A 868 -26.45 -78.53 -74.75
N GLU A 869 -25.79 -79.39 -75.54
CA GLU A 869 -24.39 -79.34 -75.99
C GLU A 869 -23.99 -78.15 -76.91
N SER A 870 -22.72 -77.71 -76.85
CA SER A 870 -21.68 -78.00 -77.88
C SER A 870 -20.49 -77.01 -77.87
N GLY A 871 -19.25 -77.53 -77.99
CA GLY A 871 -18.11 -76.80 -78.59
C GLY A 871 -16.87 -76.48 -77.74
N GLN A 872 -15.96 -77.46 -77.62
CA GLN A 872 -14.50 -77.44 -77.32
C GLN A 872 -13.65 -76.16 -77.65
N PRO A 873 -12.34 -76.08 -77.28
CA PRO A 873 -11.57 -76.61 -76.13
C PRO A 873 -10.61 -75.54 -75.50
N PRO A 874 -9.84 -75.86 -74.43
CA PRO A 874 -9.11 -74.87 -73.62
C PRO A 874 -7.65 -74.67 -74.07
N ARG A 875 -7.08 -73.47 -73.81
CA ARG A 875 -5.62 -73.30 -73.78
C ARG A 875 -5.17 -72.13 -72.88
N GLN A 876 -4.56 -72.54 -71.76
CA GLN A 876 -3.39 -72.00 -71.02
C GLN A 876 -3.44 -70.54 -70.54
N ALA A 877 -3.46 -70.33 -69.22
CA ALA A 877 -2.30 -69.97 -68.35
C ALA A 877 -1.84 -68.53 -68.63
N GLU A 878 -1.78 -67.63 -67.66
CA GLU A 878 -0.73 -67.58 -66.65
C GLU A 878 -1.15 -66.74 -65.42
N GLU A 879 -0.43 -66.99 -64.34
CA GLU A 879 -0.41 -66.33 -63.04
C GLU A 879 -0.17 -64.80 -63.15
N GLU A 880 -0.83 -64.02 -62.30
CA GLU A 880 -0.22 -63.20 -61.20
C GLU A 880 -1.29 -62.47 -60.39
#